data_AF-A0A963MVM9-F1
#
_entry.id   AF-A0A963MVM9-F1
#
_cell.length_a   1.000
_cell.length_b   1.000
_cell.length_c   1.000
_cell.angle_alpha   90.00
_cell.angle_beta   90.00
_cell.angle_gamma   90.00
#
_symmetry.space_group_name_H-M   'P 1'
#
loop_
_entity.id
_entity.type
_entity.pdbx_description
1 polymer ?
#
loop_
_entity_poly.entity_id
_entity_poly.type
_entity_poly.pdbx_seq_one_letter_code
_entity_poly.pdbx_strand_id
1 'polypeptide(L)'
;IHTVITRENNTVMLDQTGRWEGSVFNPNYRFTGADTGATNGRNTTYDPQTGLRYVWTTATDKSTNTYWQFSGTQFLGISALRTRPSGTVESKRGPYTTGTRRLDDGTYLLRDTSLTGTPLKTTNNTRTTSDHWTKTKEWTDCNWWTICIAQDYHSKWTQSTGTQTITTFSLKADYPINVEFSGQDTGLVAINSKSDVILNGLINNRFGDTTITAGVNPGTNAALVKAGQSILQGSENALVTGQSLNFAASYSVGTTGSNANPVNIDLNGGTLNAAVASGNLALRQANGDLSIGIVSAGGAANAGLGQVLIAADGHLSMAGPLSSITGNKIELVSENGRIGSAADPVRVKAGFTSNLAERRFFGVTASARESIFLDSESWIGNLSADLLVSSITSATGEVLVRTPGRIIDNNPFETRDERTYAQLLSLWEELSLLENTTKNAEKQQAAIAAFEAGASQEYRIYWQIRNQQADPSSFDANHTVALSTAQETAMRDSLAQQGKTQTEIDDLVRDYSKDRTDEYRTLHDKLYATPAYENLIPVGYQDGFAYVATQTERDAQLKGSSWSEHELGIAFSPGLLKETTDTNPVLKDPNVSGTQVTLKADKGIGETGLTRMIDLSLNPGLISDDDKVALAAAERSDLSLNGGIASVTQRKPVVVGGNGLLTVTDRAGNAVAGDVFLASETSVNVAAILSTGETRLKAAGDIIHGAGPGVAAFMASSLILESAKGSIGSSTQPVLVQLGDNDPLIARADGNIFITQLGNDLAVDTLFSRAGIWLTAPGSIIDAFNTDDTNIRAQTLNLLAGGSLGTASNFLDIGLGPRLESDTDDTGYLTANAGTGAFLRSPSLPLILHQVDAGTEVRVIGGTDVVVEGAVTAPVSVDIAAGDDVRFDGGQIASDTVAISAGSDGTGNVAGSPTAGADIVAATSAFITAPQGIGTGDPLNVRTPQLDLQADTMDVVATPINTALPLMVNASGVGGSMASDVKLDLASTDSVTIGTLFANTSQTTATTPLFTVTDGQLGDYAAFYTPAFAIRVDHQNRAFQPGFDVRAFTLSGLYDMVVTPQSALIGAYIITKNPRKVVFSNPGGVADLRSRGQLNALDHQSKNDKSNRVAAGAAENYATASGGLVFVDPGVFECGKPGEPNACEDL
;
A
#
# COMPACT_ATOMS: atom_id res chain seq x y z
N ILE A 1 -2.76 21.56 78.12
CA ILE A 1 -2.77 20.57 77.03
C ILE A 1 -3.82 21.07 76.06
N HIS A 2 -3.44 21.35 74.82
CA HIS A 2 -4.36 21.72 73.76
C HIS A 2 -4.30 20.62 72.71
N THR A 3 -5.43 19.98 72.47
CA THR A 3 -5.58 18.86 71.53
C THR A 3 -6.64 19.24 70.52
N VAL A 4 -6.30 19.18 69.24
CA VAL A 4 -7.20 19.34 68.10
C VAL A 4 -7.40 17.95 67.48
N ILE A 5 -8.67 17.58 67.26
CA ILE A 5 -9.05 16.32 66.62
C ILE A 5 -9.82 16.69 65.37
N THR A 6 -9.28 16.35 64.21
CA THR A 6 -9.91 16.61 62.90
C THR A 6 -10.19 15.31 62.19
N ARG A 7 -11.11 15.33 61.22
CA ARG A 7 -11.36 14.21 60.31
C ARG A 7 -10.99 14.66 58.91
N GLU A 8 -10.09 13.92 58.27
CA GLU A 8 -9.66 14.13 56.90
C GLU A 8 -9.97 12.86 56.10
N ASN A 9 -10.98 12.93 55.21
CA ASN A 9 -11.55 11.78 54.53
C ASN A 9 -11.97 10.67 55.53
N ASN A 10 -11.38 9.48 55.43
CA ASN A 10 -11.65 8.34 56.31
C ASN A 10 -10.66 8.21 57.49
N THR A 11 -9.87 9.24 57.77
CA THR A 11 -8.85 9.22 58.82
C THR A 11 -9.13 10.30 59.86
N VAL A 12 -9.06 9.95 61.14
CA VAL A 12 -9.09 10.92 62.24
C VAL A 12 -7.65 11.33 62.55
N MET A 13 -7.38 12.63 62.59
CA MET A 13 -6.07 13.23 62.84
C MET A 13 -6.07 13.87 64.22
N LEU A 14 -4.95 13.71 64.94
CA LEU A 14 -4.72 14.28 66.26
C LEU A 14 -3.54 15.24 66.20
N ASP A 15 -3.75 16.49 66.61
CA ASP A 15 -2.69 17.48 66.84
C ASP A 15 -2.69 17.92 68.30
N GLN A 16 -1.65 17.58 69.05
CA GLN A 16 -1.54 17.81 70.49
C GLN A 16 -0.32 18.67 70.82
N THR A 17 -0.55 19.64 71.70
CA THR A 17 0.44 20.58 72.18
C THR A 17 0.42 20.67 73.72
N GLY A 18 1.60 20.54 74.31
CA GLY A 18 1.82 20.52 75.75
C GLY A 18 1.41 19.20 76.42
N ARG A 19 2.26 18.66 77.31
CA ARG A 19 2.06 17.37 77.98
C ARG A 19 2.69 17.39 79.37
N TRP A 20 2.14 16.65 80.33
CA TRP A 20 2.77 16.39 81.62
C TRP A 20 3.80 15.26 81.52
N GLU A 21 5.02 15.53 81.96
CA GLU A 21 6.14 14.59 82.11
C GLU A 21 6.44 14.44 83.60
N GLY A 22 5.99 13.34 84.20
CA GLY A 22 5.96 13.23 85.67
C GLY A 22 5.06 14.29 86.30
N SER A 23 5.61 15.10 87.21
CA SER A 23 4.95 16.23 87.89
C SER A 23 5.23 17.60 87.27
N VAL A 24 5.94 17.65 86.12
CA VAL A 24 6.26 18.90 85.42
C VAL A 24 5.47 18.98 84.11
N PHE A 25 4.90 20.15 83.83
CA PHE A 25 4.23 20.40 82.56
C PHE A 25 5.25 20.86 81.52
N ASN A 26 5.39 20.12 80.41
CA ASN A 26 6.19 20.49 79.26
C ASN A 26 5.29 21.21 78.24
N PRO A 27 5.38 22.56 78.12
CA PRO A 27 4.57 23.31 77.16
C PRO A 27 5.03 23.13 75.70
N ASN A 28 6.25 22.62 75.47
CA ASN A 28 6.86 22.52 74.15
C ASN A 28 6.62 21.17 73.45
N TYR A 29 5.97 20.21 74.12
CA TYR A 29 5.58 18.95 73.49
C TYR A 29 4.66 19.20 72.27
N ARG A 30 4.94 18.51 71.16
CA ARG A 30 4.16 18.53 69.92
C ARG A 30 3.97 17.10 69.42
N PHE A 31 2.76 16.75 69.00
CA PHE A 31 2.44 15.50 68.33
C PHE A 31 1.39 15.77 67.26
N THR A 32 1.66 15.36 66.03
CA THR A 32 0.69 15.42 64.94
C THR A 32 0.72 14.07 64.22
N GLY A 33 -0.43 13.40 64.10
CA GLY A 33 -0.50 12.11 63.43
C GLY A 33 -1.91 11.53 63.36
N ALA A 34 -2.07 10.47 62.58
CA ALA A 34 -3.31 9.72 62.48
C ALA A 34 -3.62 8.99 63.81
N ASP A 35 -4.87 9.02 64.22
CA ASP A 35 -5.35 8.30 65.39
C ASP A 35 -5.58 6.82 65.04
N THR A 36 -4.63 5.98 65.44
CA THR A 36 -4.68 4.53 65.19
C THR A 36 -5.73 3.80 66.02
N GLY A 37 -6.39 4.48 66.97
CA GLY A 37 -7.50 3.95 67.76
C GLY A 37 -8.88 4.16 67.13
N ALA A 38 -8.98 4.91 66.03
CA ALA A 38 -10.24 5.17 65.36
C ALA A 38 -10.79 3.90 64.68
N THR A 39 -12.04 3.53 64.97
CA THR A 39 -12.60 2.21 64.59
C THR A 39 -13.33 2.19 63.24
N ASN A 40 -13.55 3.35 62.62
CA ASN A 40 -14.26 3.48 61.33
C ASN A 40 -14.04 4.84 60.64
N GLY A 41 -12.98 5.58 61.01
CA GLY A 41 -12.72 6.92 60.49
C GLY A 41 -13.69 8.02 60.95
N ARG A 42 -14.66 7.71 61.82
CA ARG A 42 -15.69 8.65 62.33
C ARG A 42 -15.79 8.68 63.85
N ASN A 43 -15.42 7.59 64.51
CA ASN A 43 -15.44 7.45 65.95
C ASN A 43 -14.02 7.36 66.46
N THR A 44 -13.70 8.19 67.44
CA THR A 44 -12.49 8.04 68.25
C THR A 44 -12.76 8.41 69.71
N THR A 45 -11.76 8.22 70.57
CA THR A 45 -11.79 8.60 71.98
C THR A 45 -10.52 9.39 72.28
N TYR A 46 -10.69 10.62 72.78
CA TYR A 46 -9.58 11.34 73.39
C TYR A 46 -9.42 10.89 74.84
N ASP A 47 -8.27 10.29 75.13
CA ASP A 47 -7.88 9.93 76.49
C ASP A 47 -6.96 11.00 77.08
N PRO A 48 -7.44 11.88 78.00
CA PRO A 48 -6.54 12.77 78.72
C PRO A 48 -5.54 11.93 79.54
N GLN A 49 -4.34 12.47 79.75
CA GLN A 49 -3.26 11.72 80.41
C GLN A 49 -3.70 11.13 81.76
N THR A 50 -3.47 9.84 81.97
CA THR A 50 -3.78 9.13 83.22
C THR A 50 -3.21 9.86 84.44
N GLY A 51 -4.03 10.03 85.46
CA GLY A 51 -3.73 10.74 86.69
C GLY A 51 -3.95 12.26 86.63
N LEU A 52 -4.50 12.82 85.55
CA LEU A 52 -4.83 14.24 85.48
C LEU A 52 -5.95 14.60 86.46
N ARG A 53 -5.79 15.70 87.21
CA ARG A 53 -6.74 16.16 88.23
C ARG A 53 -6.96 17.66 88.13
N TYR A 54 -8.22 18.08 88.28
CA TYR A 54 -8.60 19.47 88.44
C TYR A 54 -8.70 19.81 89.92
N VAL A 55 -7.89 20.76 90.36
CA VAL A 55 -7.79 21.15 91.76
C VAL A 55 -8.38 22.54 91.94
N TRP A 56 -9.18 22.69 92.99
CA TRP A 56 -9.58 24.01 93.48
C TRP A 56 -9.55 24.08 94.99
N THR A 57 -9.18 25.25 95.51
CA THR A 57 -9.12 25.50 96.95
C THR A 57 -10.08 26.62 97.35
N THR A 58 -10.83 26.38 98.44
CA THR A 58 -11.74 27.35 99.05
C THR A 58 -11.35 27.64 100.48
N ALA A 59 -11.54 28.87 100.93
CA ALA A 59 -11.44 29.25 102.34
C ALA A 59 -12.85 29.51 102.90
N THR A 60 -13.19 28.83 103.99
CA THR A 60 -14.43 29.03 104.75
C THR A 60 -14.10 29.68 106.09
N ASP A 61 -14.56 30.91 106.28
CA ASP A 61 -14.43 31.66 107.53
C ASP A 61 -15.63 31.37 108.43
N LYS A 62 -15.37 31.13 109.71
CA LYS A 62 -16.38 30.83 110.73
C LYS A 62 -16.17 31.73 111.95
N SER A 63 -17.25 32.12 112.61
CA SER A 63 -17.23 32.84 113.89
C SER A 63 -18.02 32.11 114.95
N THR A 64 -17.49 32.05 116.17
CA THR A 64 -18.12 31.39 117.32
C THR A 64 -18.20 32.36 118.48
N ASN A 65 -19.41 32.58 119.00
CA ASN A 65 -19.63 33.41 120.18
C ASN A 65 -19.89 32.54 121.41
N THR A 66 -19.00 32.60 122.39
CA THR A 66 -19.15 31.92 123.69
C THR A 66 -19.57 32.94 124.73
N TYR A 67 -20.70 32.73 125.38
CA TYR A 67 -21.24 33.60 126.43
C TYR A 67 -20.86 33.05 127.79
N TRP A 68 -20.22 33.89 128.58
CA TRP A 68 -19.68 33.55 129.88
C TRP A 68 -20.41 34.37 130.95
N GLN A 69 -20.76 33.75 132.07
CA GLN A 69 -21.16 34.45 133.28
C GLN A 69 -20.08 34.29 134.33
N PHE A 70 -19.75 35.40 134.96
CA PHE A 70 -18.79 35.52 136.03
C PHE A 70 -19.51 36.03 137.28
N SER A 71 -19.26 35.40 138.43
CA SER A 71 -19.81 35.83 139.72
C SER A 71 -18.73 35.94 140.78
N GLY A 72 -18.88 36.89 141.69
CA GLY A 72 -18.03 37.11 142.86
C GLY A 72 -18.75 37.97 143.89
N THR A 73 -18.07 38.41 144.94
CA THR A 73 -18.66 39.25 145.99
C THR A 73 -18.03 40.64 145.94
N GLN A 74 -18.84 41.70 146.09
CA GLN A 74 -18.40 43.08 146.22
C GLN A 74 -18.84 43.66 147.55
N PHE A 75 -18.07 44.59 148.11
CA PHE A 75 -18.40 45.24 149.37
C PHE A 75 -18.71 46.73 149.15
N LEU A 76 -19.75 47.24 149.81
CA LEU A 76 -20.16 48.65 149.85
C LEU A 76 -20.45 49.28 148.47
N GLY A 77 -20.72 48.48 147.44
CA GLY A 77 -20.91 48.97 146.06
C GLY A 77 -19.62 49.41 145.35
N ILE A 78 -18.44 49.16 145.93
CA ILE A 78 -17.14 49.58 145.40
C ILE A 78 -16.53 48.47 144.55
N SER A 79 -16.38 48.71 143.24
CA SER A 79 -15.87 47.72 142.27
C SER A 79 -14.41 47.29 142.51
N ALA A 80 -13.60 48.13 143.17
CA ALA A 80 -12.21 47.84 143.52
C ALA A 80 -12.04 46.83 144.68
N LEU A 81 -13.10 46.57 145.46
CA LEU A 81 -13.09 45.61 146.58
C LEU A 81 -13.75 44.28 146.21
N ARG A 82 -13.85 43.98 144.92
CA ARG A 82 -14.42 42.72 144.41
C ARG A 82 -13.47 41.55 144.57
N THR A 83 -14.01 40.39 144.94
CA THR A 83 -13.27 39.13 144.85
C THR A 83 -13.09 38.71 143.39
N ARG A 84 -12.01 37.99 143.09
CA ARG A 84 -11.74 37.47 141.74
C ARG A 84 -12.93 36.58 141.32
N PRO A 85 -13.65 36.90 140.24
CA PRO A 85 -14.86 36.18 139.92
C PRO A 85 -14.55 34.82 139.29
N SER A 86 -15.38 33.82 139.58
CA SER A 86 -15.36 32.53 138.89
C SER A 86 -16.26 32.59 137.66
N GLY A 87 -15.78 32.07 136.53
CA GLY A 87 -16.50 32.10 135.26
C GLY A 87 -16.99 30.74 134.83
N THR A 88 -18.23 30.67 134.34
CA THR A 88 -18.78 29.48 133.66
C THR A 88 -19.32 29.90 132.29
N VAL A 89 -19.20 29.00 131.30
CA VAL A 89 -19.86 29.19 130.00
C VAL A 89 -21.35 29.00 130.24
N GLU A 90 -22.14 30.04 130.00
CA GLU A 90 -23.60 29.90 130.01
C GLU A 90 -24.10 29.22 128.75
N SER A 91 -23.54 29.62 127.61
CA SER A 91 -23.91 29.05 126.32
C SER A 91 -22.85 29.35 125.27
N LYS A 92 -22.85 28.55 124.22
CA LYS A 92 -22.03 28.76 123.03
C LYS A 92 -22.95 28.79 121.81
N ARG A 93 -22.77 29.78 120.93
CA ARG A 93 -23.50 29.89 119.67
C ARG A 93 -22.52 29.90 118.50
N GLY A 94 -22.87 29.19 117.43
CA GLY A 94 -22.01 28.93 116.28
C GLY A 94 -21.24 27.60 116.40
N PRO A 95 -20.22 27.37 115.53
CA PRO A 95 -19.68 28.32 114.57
C PRO A 95 -20.67 28.66 113.45
N TYR A 96 -20.85 29.96 113.20
CA TYR A 96 -21.56 30.48 112.04
C TYR A 96 -20.57 30.70 110.91
N THR A 97 -20.86 30.18 109.71
CA THR A 97 -20.06 30.51 108.52
C THR A 97 -20.28 31.97 108.18
N THR A 98 -19.23 32.78 108.26
CA THR A 98 -19.27 34.23 107.98
C THR A 98 -18.92 34.53 106.53
N GLY A 99 -18.28 33.59 105.83
CA GLY A 99 -18.05 33.68 104.40
C GLY A 99 -17.36 32.44 103.84
N THR A 100 -17.61 32.14 102.58
CA THR A 100 -16.87 31.14 101.82
C THR A 100 -16.40 31.79 100.53
N ARG A 101 -15.10 31.70 100.23
CA ARG A 101 -14.53 32.21 98.98
C ARG A 101 -13.57 31.21 98.34
N ARG A 102 -13.43 31.30 97.03
CA ARG A 102 -12.35 30.63 96.28
C ARG A 102 -11.05 31.41 96.50
N LEU A 103 -9.92 30.72 96.53
CA LEU A 103 -8.61 31.37 96.57
C LEU A 103 -8.14 31.66 95.14
N ASP A 104 -7.60 32.87 94.91
CA ASP A 104 -7.28 33.38 93.57
C ASP A 104 -6.31 32.46 92.81
N ASP A 105 -5.27 31.94 93.47
CA ASP A 105 -4.32 30.96 92.90
C ASP A 105 -4.64 29.50 93.29
N GLY A 106 -5.83 29.25 93.83
CA GLY A 106 -6.22 27.93 94.33
C GLY A 106 -6.68 26.97 93.25
N THR A 107 -6.72 27.37 91.97
CA THR A 107 -7.29 26.59 90.87
C THR A 107 -6.24 26.23 89.84
N TYR A 108 -5.99 24.93 89.66
CA TYR A 108 -5.00 24.48 88.70
C TYR A 108 -5.24 23.03 88.27
N LEU A 109 -4.60 22.64 87.18
CA LEU A 109 -4.49 21.23 86.78
C LEU A 109 -3.17 20.68 87.29
N LEU A 110 -3.18 19.43 87.72
CA LEU A 110 -1.96 18.69 88.05
C LEU A 110 -2.10 17.25 87.56
N ARG A 111 -0.98 16.55 87.46
CA ARG A 111 -0.97 15.10 87.25
C ARG A 111 -0.47 14.39 88.51
N ASP A 112 -1.31 13.53 89.08
CA ASP A 112 -1.00 12.70 90.24
C ASP A 112 -1.52 11.27 90.00
N THR A 113 -0.60 10.40 89.57
CA THR A 113 -0.90 9.00 89.25
C THR A 113 -1.14 8.15 90.49
N SER A 114 -0.79 8.62 91.70
CA SER A 114 -1.10 7.90 92.95
C SER A 114 -2.59 7.90 93.28
N LEU A 115 -3.34 8.83 92.68
CA LEU A 115 -4.79 9.00 92.84
C LEU A 115 -5.58 8.52 91.62
N THR A 116 -4.97 7.70 90.76
CA THR A 116 -5.63 7.11 89.59
C THR A 116 -6.92 6.42 90.02
N GLY A 117 -8.02 6.66 89.29
CA GLY A 117 -9.34 6.10 89.61
C GLY A 117 -10.09 6.75 90.78
N THR A 118 -9.47 7.64 91.57
CA THR A 118 -10.14 8.29 92.72
C THR A 118 -10.98 9.50 92.25
N PRO A 119 -12.33 9.48 92.38
CA PRO A 119 -13.19 10.54 91.81
C PRO A 119 -12.96 11.92 92.42
N LEU A 120 -13.02 12.07 93.75
CA LEU A 120 -12.76 13.32 94.47
C LEU A 120 -11.90 13.02 95.69
N LYS A 121 -10.86 13.83 95.90
CA LYS A 121 -10.08 13.86 97.13
C LYS A 121 -10.20 15.24 97.76
N THR A 122 -10.46 15.27 99.07
CA THR A 122 -10.61 16.52 99.83
C THR A 122 -9.60 16.55 100.96
N THR A 123 -8.85 17.64 101.07
CA THR A 123 -7.91 17.89 102.16
C THR A 123 -8.29 19.19 102.86
N ASN A 124 -8.43 19.16 104.19
CA ASN A 124 -8.81 20.32 104.99
C ASN A 124 -7.66 20.74 105.92
N ASN A 125 -7.46 22.05 106.07
CA ASN A 125 -6.58 22.62 107.08
C ASN A 125 -7.27 23.82 107.75
N THR A 126 -7.46 23.78 109.08
CA THR A 126 -8.17 24.83 109.83
C THR A 126 -7.23 25.58 110.76
N ARG A 127 -7.30 26.91 110.74
CA ARG A 127 -6.53 27.80 111.61
C ARG A 127 -7.42 28.85 112.28
N THR A 128 -7.05 29.29 113.48
CA THR A 128 -7.73 30.39 114.19
C THR A 128 -7.29 31.73 113.61
N THR A 129 -8.24 32.63 113.35
CA THR A 129 -8.01 33.93 112.69
C THR A 129 -8.27 35.14 113.58
N SER A 130 -9.09 35.03 114.65
CA SER A 130 -9.28 36.10 115.64
C SER A 130 -9.86 35.58 116.98
N ASP A 131 -9.66 36.31 118.08
CA ASP A 131 -10.28 36.02 119.39
C ASP A 131 -10.49 37.31 120.21
N HIS A 132 -11.74 37.70 120.47
CA HIS A 132 -12.11 38.96 121.12
C HIS A 132 -13.13 38.78 122.24
N TRP A 133 -12.98 39.51 123.35
CA TRP A 133 -13.87 39.42 124.52
C TRP A 133 -14.57 40.76 124.80
N THR A 134 -15.88 40.74 125.08
CA THR A 134 -16.67 41.95 125.35
C THR A 134 -17.62 41.73 126.53
N LYS A 135 -17.66 42.64 127.51
CA LYS A 135 -18.59 42.57 128.64
C LYS A 135 -19.97 43.06 128.21
N THR A 136 -21.02 42.29 128.47
CA THR A 136 -22.38 42.54 127.96
C THR A 136 -23.38 42.94 129.04
N LYS A 137 -23.19 42.51 130.29
CA LYS A 137 -24.05 42.94 131.41
C LYS A 137 -23.28 42.90 132.73
N GLU A 138 -23.70 43.74 133.66
CA GLU A 138 -23.14 43.81 134.99
C GLU A 138 -24.26 44.17 135.99
N TRP A 139 -24.38 43.42 137.10
CA TRP A 139 -25.36 43.71 138.16
C TRP A 139 -24.89 43.17 139.51
N THR A 140 -25.56 43.62 140.58
CA THR A 140 -25.21 43.32 141.96
C THR A 140 -26.45 43.11 142.81
N ASP A 141 -26.51 42.02 143.56
CA ASP A 141 -27.63 41.67 144.42
C ASP A 141 -27.26 41.94 145.88
N CYS A 142 -28.04 42.78 146.58
CA CYS A 142 -27.75 43.15 147.97
C CYS A 142 -28.01 41.98 148.92
N ASN A 143 -27.04 41.68 149.78
CA ASN A 143 -27.24 40.74 150.86
C ASN A 143 -27.87 41.44 152.08
N TRP A 144 -29.19 41.34 152.21
CA TRP A 144 -30.00 42.17 153.13
C TRP A 144 -29.64 42.01 154.62
N TRP A 145 -29.16 40.85 155.06
CA TRP A 145 -28.71 40.64 156.46
C TRP A 145 -27.35 41.30 156.76
N THR A 146 -26.63 41.78 155.75
CA THR A 146 -25.46 42.67 155.93
C THR A 146 -25.82 44.15 155.80
N ILE A 147 -27.11 44.48 155.69
CA ILE A 147 -27.60 45.84 155.40
C ILE A 147 -26.91 46.40 154.13
N CYS A 148 -26.77 45.54 153.11
CA CYS A 148 -26.12 45.82 151.83
C CYS A 148 -24.62 46.14 151.85
N ILE A 149 -23.92 45.85 152.96
CA ILE A 149 -22.46 46.01 153.04
C ILE A 149 -21.73 44.97 152.17
N ALA A 150 -22.24 43.74 152.06
CA ALA A 150 -21.79 42.76 151.07
C ALA A 150 -22.87 42.53 150.01
N GLN A 151 -22.48 42.45 148.75
CA GLN A 151 -23.36 42.26 147.61
C GLN A 151 -22.75 41.23 146.67
N ASP A 152 -23.57 40.35 146.10
CA ASP A 152 -23.11 39.40 145.09
C ASP A 152 -23.06 40.09 143.75
N TYR A 153 -21.87 40.15 143.18
CA TYR A 153 -21.57 40.80 141.91
C TYR A 153 -21.57 39.78 140.77
N HIS A 154 -22.25 40.11 139.69
CA HIS A 154 -22.32 39.28 138.49
C HIS A 154 -21.97 40.09 137.23
N SER A 155 -21.26 39.47 136.29
CA SER A 155 -21.09 40.01 134.95
C SER A 155 -21.19 38.94 133.87
N LYS A 156 -21.67 39.34 132.71
CA LYS A 156 -21.71 38.50 131.51
C LYS A 156 -20.75 39.05 130.47
N TRP A 157 -20.07 38.14 129.77
CA TRP A 157 -19.12 38.43 128.70
C TRP A 157 -19.42 37.57 127.47
N THR A 158 -19.06 38.07 126.30
CA THR A 158 -19.12 37.34 125.04
C THR A 158 -17.72 37.27 124.44
N GLN A 159 -17.19 36.06 124.22
CA GLN A 159 -15.97 35.78 123.48
C GLN A 159 -16.34 35.45 122.03
N SER A 160 -15.85 36.21 121.06
CA SER A 160 -15.99 35.98 119.62
C SER A 160 -14.68 35.47 119.03
N THR A 161 -14.64 34.21 118.61
CA THR A 161 -13.46 33.58 117.99
C THR A 161 -13.72 33.30 116.51
N GLY A 162 -12.84 33.82 115.63
CA GLY A 162 -12.83 33.54 114.20
C GLY A 162 -11.91 32.36 113.85
N THR A 163 -12.35 31.46 112.95
CA THR A 163 -11.50 30.41 112.35
C THR A 163 -11.67 30.40 110.83
N GLN A 164 -10.63 29.96 110.12
CA GLN A 164 -10.64 29.76 108.67
C GLN A 164 -10.23 28.33 108.34
N THR A 165 -11.07 27.62 107.59
CA THR A 165 -10.77 26.31 107.03
C THR A 165 -10.45 26.45 105.55
N ILE A 166 -9.22 26.10 105.17
CA ILE A 166 -8.81 25.95 103.77
C ILE A 166 -9.10 24.51 103.35
N THR A 167 -9.95 24.35 102.34
CA THR A 167 -10.32 23.06 101.76
C THR A 167 -9.80 23.00 100.34
N THR A 168 -8.90 22.05 100.05
CA THR A 168 -8.45 21.74 98.70
C THR A 168 -9.20 20.52 98.20
N PHE A 169 -9.92 20.69 97.10
CA PHE A 169 -10.60 19.65 96.37
C PHE A 169 -9.76 19.26 95.16
N SER A 170 -9.59 17.97 94.93
CA SER A 170 -8.91 17.43 93.77
C SER A 170 -9.83 16.43 93.09
N LEU A 171 -10.37 16.80 91.94
CA LEU A 171 -11.32 16.02 91.16
C LEU A 171 -10.58 15.30 90.02
N LYS A 172 -10.93 14.04 89.77
CA LYS A 172 -10.45 13.27 88.62
C LYS A 172 -10.78 14.01 87.32
N ALA A 173 -9.79 14.17 86.45
CA ALA A 173 -9.93 14.90 85.18
C ALA A 173 -9.40 14.11 83.96
N ASP A 174 -9.03 12.84 84.15
CA ASP A 174 -8.62 11.88 83.11
C ASP A 174 -9.78 10.96 82.70
N TYR A 175 -10.97 11.53 82.48
CA TYR A 175 -12.09 10.78 81.92
C TYR A 175 -11.96 10.72 80.38
N PRO A 176 -12.06 9.54 79.75
CA PRO A 176 -12.14 9.43 78.30
C PRO A 176 -13.25 10.28 77.73
N ILE A 177 -12.98 10.97 76.63
CA ILE A 177 -13.96 11.78 75.91
C ILE A 177 -14.18 11.11 74.56
N ASN A 178 -15.35 10.51 74.38
CA ASN A 178 -15.74 9.95 73.09
C ASN A 178 -16.04 11.09 72.10
N VAL A 179 -15.50 10.97 70.90
CA VAL A 179 -15.65 11.92 69.80
C VAL A 179 -16.25 11.19 68.61
N GLU A 180 -17.40 11.69 68.15
CA GLU A 180 -18.09 11.20 66.96
C GLU A 180 -18.18 12.32 65.93
N PHE A 181 -17.75 12.02 64.70
CA PHE A 181 -17.94 12.86 63.52
C PHE A 181 -19.25 12.46 62.80
N SER A 182 -20.31 13.23 63.03
CA SER A 182 -21.61 13.09 62.35
C SER A 182 -21.64 13.81 61.00
N GLY A 183 -22.52 13.37 60.07
CA GLY A 183 -22.66 13.93 58.71
C GLY A 183 -22.46 12.88 57.60
N GLN A 184 -22.69 13.26 56.34
CA GLN A 184 -22.51 12.38 55.17
C GLN A 184 -21.11 12.56 54.56
N ASP A 185 -20.56 11.50 53.96
CA ASP A 185 -19.26 11.54 53.27
C ASP A 185 -19.35 12.12 51.86
N THR A 186 -20.54 12.04 51.26
CA THR A 186 -20.83 12.51 49.90
C THR A 186 -22.13 13.31 49.89
N GLY A 187 -22.22 14.28 48.98
CA GLY A 187 -23.46 15.01 48.72
C GLY A 187 -24.33 14.30 47.69
N LEU A 188 -25.66 14.42 47.81
CA LEU A 188 -26.59 14.02 46.76
C LEU A 188 -27.23 15.26 46.16
N VAL A 189 -27.05 15.46 44.86
CA VAL A 189 -27.81 16.46 44.09
C VAL A 189 -28.71 15.72 43.11
N ALA A 190 -30.02 15.77 43.32
CA ALA A 190 -31.02 15.11 42.46
C ALA A 190 -32.09 16.11 42.02
N ILE A 191 -31.96 16.64 40.80
CA ILE A 191 -32.91 17.56 40.17
C ILE A 191 -33.85 16.75 39.27
N ASN A 192 -35.10 16.59 39.67
CA ASN A 192 -36.08 15.82 38.91
C ASN A 192 -37.25 16.71 38.48
N SER A 193 -37.26 17.09 37.20
CA SER A 193 -38.23 18.05 36.66
C SER A 193 -39.18 17.39 35.65
N LYS A 194 -40.48 17.72 35.75
CA LYS A 194 -41.46 17.42 34.69
C LYS A 194 -41.32 18.36 33.48
N SER A 195 -40.62 19.48 33.64
CA SER A 195 -40.42 20.49 32.59
C SER A 195 -38.94 20.64 32.26
N ASP A 196 -38.61 21.55 31.34
CA ASP A 196 -37.22 21.91 31.05
C ASP A 196 -36.44 22.29 32.31
N VAL A 197 -35.14 21.99 32.29
CA VAL A 197 -34.15 22.43 33.29
C VAL A 197 -33.17 23.36 32.60
N ILE A 198 -33.07 24.61 33.06
CA ILE A 198 -32.15 25.61 32.51
C ILE A 198 -31.03 25.85 33.53
N LEU A 199 -29.79 25.59 33.12
CA LEU A 199 -28.60 25.73 33.94
C LEU A 199 -28.01 27.13 33.74
N ASN A 200 -28.08 27.99 34.77
CA ASN A 200 -27.61 29.38 34.70
C ASN A 200 -26.38 29.68 35.57
N GLY A 201 -25.93 28.73 36.39
CA GLY A 201 -24.81 28.91 37.32
C GLY A 201 -24.23 27.58 37.79
N LEU A 202 -23.36 27.65 38.80
CA LEU A 202 -22.64 26.48 39.33
C LEU A 202 -23.55 25.57 40.17
N ILE A 203 -23.58 24.29 39.82
CA ILE A 203 -24.04 23.19 40.69
C ILE A 203 -22.79 22.45 41.16
N ASN A 204 -22.43 22.56 42.44
CA ASN A 204 -21.21 21.97 42.98
C ASN A 204 -21.49 20.76 43.87
N ASN A 205 -21.07 19.57 43.46
CA ASN A 205 -21.15 18.34 44.25
C ASN A 205 -19.88 17.48 44.13
N ARG A 206 -18.71 18.12 44.28
CA ARG A 206 -17.38 17.54 44.01
C ARG A 206 -17.14 16.07 44.41
N PHE A 207 -17.68 15.62 45.54
CA PHE A 207 -17.44 14.29 46.10
C PHE A 207 -18.65 13.35 46.04
N GLY A 208 -19.73 13.74 45.36
CA GLY A 208 -20.94 12.94 45.31
C GLY A 208 -21.62 12.95 43.95
N ASP A 209 -22.66 12.14 43.81
CA ASP A 209 -23.35 11.98 42.53
C ASP A 209 -24.32 13.12 42.26
N THR A 210 -24.27 13.66 41.05
CA THR A 210 -25.24 14.66 40.56
C THR A 210 -26.11 14.03 39.49
N THR A 211 -27.43 14.02 39.73
CA THR A 211 -28.45 13.52 38.80
C THR A 211 -29.39 14.65 38.40
N ILE A 212 -29.57 14.86 37.09
CA ILE A 212 -30.49 15.86 36.55
C ILE A 212 -31.40 15.19 35.52
N THR A 213 -32.71 15.31 35.72
CA THR A 213 -33.73 14.76 34.82
C THR A 213 -34.77 15.79 34.38
N ALA A 214 -35.18 15.72 33.10
CA ALA A 214 -36.19 16.60 32.51
C ALA A 214 -37.23 15.80 31.68
N GLY A 215 -38.48 15.76 32.15
CA GLY A 215 -39.59 15.07 31.49
C GLY A 215 -39.47 13.54 31.47
N VAL A 216 -38.54 12.98 32.26
CA VAL A 216 -38.33 11.54 32.41
C VAL A 216 -38.36 11.16 33.88
N ASN A 217 -38.66 9.90 34.13
CA ASN A 217 -38.80 9.38 35.48
C ASN A 217 -37.55 8.57 35.85
N PRO A 218 -36.71 9.03 36.80
CA PRO A 218 -35.55 8.29 37.29
C PRO A 218 -35.91 7.08 38.18
N GLY A 219 -37.20 6.79 38.40
CA GLY A 219 -37.71 5.68 39.21
C GLY A 219 -39.10 5.21 38.75
N THR A 220 -40.09 5.16 39.64
CA THR A 220 -41.48 4.71 39.32
C THR A 220 -42.52 5.83 39.32
N ASN A 221 -42.10 7.10 39.46
CA ASN A 221 -43.00 8.24 39.52
C ASN A 221 -43.42 8.75 38.13
N ALA A 222 -44.58 8.27 37.65
CA ALA A 222 -45.15 8.67 36.37
C ALA A 222 -45.45 10.18 36.24
N ALA A 223 -45.57 10.94 37.34
CA ALA A 223 -45.87 12.37 37.30
C ALA A 223 -44.74 13.22 36.68
N LEU A 224 -43.51 12.71 36.66
CA LEU A 224 -42.33 13.38 36.10
C LEU A 224 -42.19 13.18 34.58
N VAL A 225 -42.99 12.30 33.98
CA VAL A 225 -42.90 11.99 32.55
C VAL A 225 -43.67 13.03 31.74
N LYS A 226 -42.99 13.71 30.83
CA LYS A 226 -43.56 14.63 29.84
C LYS A 226 -42.61 14.67 28.65
N ALA A 227 -43.11 14.40 27.44
CA ALA A 227 -42.30 14.48 26.23
C ALA A 227 -41.86 15.92 25.92
N GLY A 228 -40.81 16.08 25.10
CA GLY A 228 -40.39 17.39 24.61
C GLY A 228 -39.69 18.26 25.64
N GLN A 229 -39.12 17.68 26.71
CA GLN A 229 -38.44 18.44 27.78
C GLN A 229 -36.91 18.21 27.75
N SER A 230 -36.17 19.27 28.01
CA SER A 230 -34.72 19.33 27.82
C SER A 230 -33.97 19.82 29.06
N ILE A 231 -32.67 19.49 29.11
CA ILE A 231 -31.70 20.10 30.03
C ILE A 231 -30.82 21.01 29.19
N LEU A 232 -30.86 22.33 29.43
CA LEU A 232 -30.24 23.33 28.56
C LEU A 232 -29.21 24.18 29.31
N GLN A 233 -28.11 24.48 28.62
CA GLN A 233 -27.12 25.45 29.07
C GLN A 233 -27.68 26.87 28.86
N GLY A 234 -28.03 27.55 29.95
CA GLY A 234 -28.62 28.89 29.92
C GLY A 234 -27.62 30.04 30.05
N SER A 235 -26.39 29.76 30.50
CA SER A 235 -25.28 30.70 30.63
C SER A 235 -23.96 29.99 30.36
N GLU A 236 -22.98 30.64 29.74
CA GLU A 236 -21.63 30.08 29.51
C GLU A 236 -20.92 29.70 30.82
N ASN A 237 -21.25 30.39 31.91
CA ASN A 237 -20.69 30.15 33.24
C ASN A 237 -21.40 29.04 34.04
N ALA A 238 -22.48 28.45 33.50
CA ALA A 238 -23.13 27.34 34.17
C ALA A 238 -22.23 26.10 34.11
N LEU A 239 -22.02 25.44 35.25
CA LEU A 239 -21.14 24.28 35.37
C LEU A 239 -21.76 23.28 36.34
N VAL A 240 -21.80 22.01 35.95
CA VAL A 240 -22.29 20.93 36.81
C VAL A 240 -21.13 20.05 37.26
N THR A 241 -20.83 20.03 38.56
CA THR A 241 -19.77 19.21 39.13
C THR A 241 -20.32 18.02 39.90
N GLY A 242 -19.57 16.92 39.91
CA GLY A 242 -19.94 15.68 40.60
C GLY A 242 -18.84 14.64 40.55
N GLN A 243 -18.85 13.67 41.46
CA GLN A 243 -18.05 12.46 41.32
C GLN A 243 -18.55 11.67 40.11
N SER A 244 -19.84 11.31 40.09
CA SER A 244 -20.54 10.80 38.89
C SER A 244 -21.62 11.78 38.45
N LEU A 245 -21.85 11.84 37.15
CA LEU A 245 -22.85 12.73 36.54
C LEU A 245 -23.86 11.92 35.74
N ASN A 246 -25.14 12.07 36.08
CA ASN A 246 -26.24 11.34 35.44
C ASN A 246 -27.25 12.33 34.85
N PHE A 247 -27.41 12.33 33.53
CA PHE A 247 -28.37 13.18 32.83
C PHE A 247 -29.42 12.33 32.14
N ALA A 248 -30.70 12.70 32.26
CA ALA A 248 -31.74 12.07 31.44
C ALA A 248 -32.80 13.08 31.00
N ALA A 249 -33.12 13.11 29.71
CA ALA A 249 -34.12 14.01 29.18
C ALA A 249 -35.04 13.31 28.17
N SER A 250 -36.29 13.76 28.11
CA SER A 250 -37.25 13.22 27.13
C SER A 250 -36.99 13.76 25.73
N TYR A 251 -36.30 14.91 25.60
CA TYR A 251 -35.99 15.55 24.33
C TYR A 251 -34.51 15.83 24.13
N SER A 252 -33.86 16.77 24.84
CA SER A 252 -32.43 17.03 24.62
C SER A 252 -31.65 17.33 25.90
N VAL A 253 -30.34 17.10 25.87
CA VAL A 253 -29.37 17.63 26.83
C VAL A 253 -28.39 18.48 26.03
N GLY A 254 -28.37 19.79 26.24
CA GLY A 254 -27.63 20.73 25.40
C GLY A 254 -28.17 20.79 23.95
N THR A 255 -27.45 21.51 23.09
CA THR A 255 -27.73 21.56 21.65
C THR A 255 -26.50 21.17 20.84
N THR A 256 -26.71 20.60 19.65
CA THR A 256 -25.69 20.11 18.71
C THR A 256 -25.69 20.92 17.39
N GLY A 257 -24.74 20.64 16.49
CA GLY A 257 -24.65 21.26 15.17
C GLY A 257 -23.97 22.63 15.18
N SER A 258 -24.20 23.46 14.15
CA SER A 258 -23.50 24.75 13.99
C SER A 258 -23.74 25.78 15.10
N ASN A 259 -24.82 25.61 15.87
CA ASN A 259 -25.12 26.40 17.07
C ASN A 259 -25.04 25.51 18.33
N ALA A 260 -24.04 24.63 18.38
CA ALA A 260 -23.83 23.75 19.52
C ALA A 260 -23.64 24.57 20.80
N ASN A 261 -24.42 24.25 21.82
CA ASN A 261 -24.35 24.81 23.16
C ASN A 261 -24.42 23.64 24.14
N PRO A 262 -23.30 22.90 24.32
CA PRO A 262 -23.25 21.75 25.20
C PRO A 262 -23.47 22.17 26.65
N VAL A 263 -23.99 21.25 27.46
CA VAL A 263 -24.01 21.43 28.92
C VAL A 263 -22.59 21.24 29.44
N ASN A 264 -22.07 22.26 30.12
CA ASN A 264 -20.72 22.23 30.69
C ASN A 264 -20.73 21.43 32.01
N ILE A 265 -19.79 20.50 32.10
CA ILE A 265 -19.64 19.58 33.24
C ILE A 265 -18.20 19.58 33.78
N ASP A 266 -18.04 19.17 35.04
CA ASP A 266 -16.75 18.91 35.70
C ASP A 266 -16.83 17.60 36.48
N LEU A 267 -16.44 16.50 35.83
CA LEU A 267 -16.43 15.16 36.39
C LEU A 267 -15.17 14.95 37.27
N ASN A 268 -15.38 14.69 38.56
CA ASN A 268 -14.31 14.52 39.55
C ASN A 268 -14.01 13.03 39.81
N GLY A 269 -13.64 12.30 38.74
CA GLY A 269 -13.07 10.94 38.82
C GLY A 269 -14.04 9.75 38.78
N GLY A 270 -15.36 9.97 38.72
CA GLY A 270 -16.35 8.90 38.51
C GLY A 270 -16.72 8.71 37.04
N THR A 271 -18.01 8.60 36.73
CA THR A 271 -18.50 8.27 35.38
C THR A 271 -19.61 9.21 34.92
N LEU A 272 -19.63 9.52 33.62
CA LEU A 272 -20.75 10.19 32.95
C LEU A 272 -21.74 9.16 32.39
N ASN A 273 -23.00 9.23 32.80
CA ASN A 273 -24.12 8.56 32.11
C ASN A 273 -25.11 9.60 31.61
N ALA A 274 -25.57 9.46 30.37
CA ALA A 274 -26.52 10.38 29.79
C ALA A 274 -27.48 9.67 28.81
N ALA A 275 -28.78 9.90 28.95
CA ALA A 275 -29.79 9.27 28.11
C ALA A 275 -30.84 10.27 27.62
N VAL A 276 -31.05 10.31 26.31
CA VAL A 276 -32.00 11.19 25.65
C VAL A 276 -32.92 10.36 24.77
N ALA A 277 -34.24 10.45 25.00
CA ALA A 277 -35.20 9.55 24.34
C ALA A 277 -35.49 9.92 22.87
N SER A 278 -35.69 11.20 22.55
CA SER A 278 -36.10 11.66 21.21
C SER A 278 -35.56 13.05 20.86
N GLY A 279 -34.25 13.23 20.97
CA GLY A 279 -33.54 14.43 20.54
C GLY A 279 -32.03 14.32 20.70
N ASN A 280 -31.35 15.42 21.01
CA ASN A 280 -29.89 15.52 20.91
C ASN A 280 -29.21 15.60 22.27
N LEU A 281 -27.94 15.18 22.30
CA LEU A 281 -27.14 15.12 23.52
C LEU A 281 -25.80 15.80 23.26
N ALA A 282 -25.50 16.87 23.99
CA ALA A 282 -24.28 17.65 23.88
C ALA A 282 -23.75 17.97 25.29
N LEU A 283 -22.57 17.45 25.61
CA LEU A 283 -21.92 17.63 26.90
C LEU A 283 -20.44 17.97 26.70
N ARG A 284 -19.92 18.88 27.53
CA ARG A 284 -18.52 19.32 27.50
C ARG A 284 -17.89 19.24 28.88
N GLN A 285 -16.89 18.38 29.05
CA GLN A 285 -16.02 18.38 30.21
C GLN A 285 -15.12 19.61 30.16
N ALA A 286 -15.36 20.55 31.06
CA ALA A 286 -14.70 21.84 31.08
C ALA A 286 -13.22 21.73 31.47
N ASN A 287 -12.87 20.77 32.34
CA ASN A 287 -11.52 20.59 32.86
C ASN A 287 -11.12 19.10 32.84
N GLY A 288 -9.97 18.79 32.25
CA GLY A 288 -9.36 17.46 32.31
C GLY A 288 -10.14 16.35 31.60
N ASP A 289 -9.85 15.11 32.00
CA ASP A 289 -10.33 13.90 31.33
C ASP A 289 -11.82 13.64 31.59
N LEU A 290 -12.49 13.00 30.64
CA LEU A 290 -13.86 12.54 30.75
C LEU A 290 -13.94 11.01 30.65
N SER A 291 -14.43 10.40 31.73
CA SER A 291 -14.73 8.97 31.81
C SER A 291 -16.20 8.70 31.45
N ILE A 292 -16.42 8.07 30.30
CA ILE A 292 -17.73 7.88 29.66
C ILE A 292 -18.29 6.51 30.04
N GLY A 293 -19.50 6.50 30.62
CA GLY A 293 -20.29 5.31 30.89
C GLY A 293 -21.22 5.00 29.71
N ILE A 294 -22.53 5.03 29.95
CA ILE A 294 -23.53 4.85 28.89
C ILE A 294 -24.08 6.21 28.48
N VAL A 295 -23.82 6.58 27.22
CA VAL A 295 -24.34 7.80 26.59
C VAL A 295 -25.21 7.41 25.40
N SER A 296 -26.44 7.90 25.34
CA SER A 296 -27.38 7.57 24.26
C SER A 296 -28.30 8.74 23.87
N ALA A 297 -28.47 8.95 22.57
CA ALA A 297 -29.47 9.87 22.02
C ALA A 297 -30.32 9.16 20.94
N GLY A 298 -31.63 9.08 21.17
CA GLY A 298 -32.61 8.56 20.22
C GLY A 298 -33.33 9.67 19.46
N GLY A 299 -34.00 9.33 18.37
CA GLY A 299 -34.80 10.26 17.57
C GLY A 299 -34.70 9.99 16.07
N ALA A 300 -35.57 10.63 15.29
CA ALA A 300 -35.56 10.51 13.84
C ALA A 300 -34.42 11.34 13.22
N ALA A 301 -33.48 10.68 12.55
CA ALA A 301 -32.28 11.33 11.98
C ALA A 301 -32.63 12.43 10.96
N ASN A 302 -33.66 12.21 10.14
CA ASN A 302 -34.14 13.19 9.14
C ASN A 302 -34.74 14.46 9.75
N ALA A 303 -35.12 14.43 11.03
CA ALA A 303 -35.52 15.60 11.82
C ALA A 303 -34.32 16.28 12.53
N GLY A 304 -33.09 15.81 12.28
CA GLY A 304 -31.88 16.30 12.95
C GLY A 304 -31.74 15.83 14.40
N LEU A 305 -32.42 14.74 14.77
CA LEU A 305 -32.45 14.19 16.13
C LEU A 305 -31.54 12.95 16.27
N GLY A 306 -31.21 12.58 17.51
CA GLY A 306 -30.31 11.46 17.83
C GLY A 306 -28.83 11.80 17.59
N GLN A 307 -28.45 13.07 17.63
CA GLN A 307 -27.05 13.50 17.54
C GLN A 307 -26.41 13.49 18.93
N VAL A 308 -25.17 13.03 19.01
CA VAL A 308 -24.35 13.04 20.23
C VAL A 308 -23.09 13.87 19.99
N LEU A 309 -22.83 14.86 20.84
CA LEU A 309 -21.58 15.60 20.94
C LEU A 309 -21.01 15.39 22.34
N ILE A 310 -19.82 14.79 22.41
CA ILE A 310 -19.05 14.66 23.66
C ILE A 310 -17.71 15.35 23.46
N ALA A 311 -17.49 16.41 24.24
CA ALA A 311 -16.24 17.17 24.24
C ALA A 311 -15.55 17.09 25.60
N ALA A 312 -14.22 17.10 25.61
CA ALA A 312 -13.42 17.29 26.81
C ALA A 312 -12.19 18.15 26.53
N ASP A 313 -11.76 18.91 27.54
CA ASP A 313 -10.45 19.54 27.55
C ASP A 313 -9.33 18.47 27.50
N GLY A 314 -9.40 17.45 28.36
CA GLY A 314 -8.48 16.31 28.40
C GLY A 314 -8.94 15.10 27.58
N HIS A 315 -8.54 13.91 28.01
CA HIS A 315 -8.79 12.65 27.32
C HIS A 315 -10.26 12.23 27.36
N LEU A 316 -10.75 11.60 26.28
CA LEU A 316 -12.02 10.85 26.29
C LEU A 316 -11.72 9.37 26.50
N SER A 317 -12.24 8.76 27.56
CA SER A 317 -11.99 7.34 27.90
C SER A 317 -13.27 6.62 28.32
N MET A 318 -13.32 5.30 28.13
CA MET A 318 -14.47 4.48 28.55
C MET A 318 -14.32 4.13 30.05
N ALA A 319 -15.41 4.23 30.82
CA ALA A 319 -15.40 3.95 32.25
C ALA A 319 -15.27 2.45 32.58
N GLY A 320 -15.50 1.58 31.59
CA GLY A 320 -15.46 0.13 31.75
C GLY A 320 -16.10 -0.61 30.58
N PRO A 321 -16.07 -1.96 30.55
CA PRO A 321 -16.38 -2.79 29.38
C PRO A 321 -17.85 -2.80 28.94
N LEU A 322 -18.77 -2.14 29.63
CA LEU A 322 -20.17 -1.97 29.19
C LEU A 322 -20.50 -0.56 28.70
N SER A 323 -19.53 0.36 28.77
CA SER A 323 -19.68 1.73 28.34
C SER A 323 -19.83 1.81 26.82
N SER A 324 -20.67 2.73 26.33
CA SER A 324 -20.80 2.99 24.89
C SER A 324 -21.44 4.36 24.63
N ILE A 325 -21.19 4.89 23.44
CA ILE A 325 -21.82 6.11 22.93
C ILE A 325 -22.74 5.71 21.77
N THR A 326 -24.04 5.94 21.90
CA THR A 326 -25.05 5.55 20.90
C THR A 326 -25.79 6.77 20.35
N GLY A 327 -25.89 6.88 19.03
CA GLY A 327 -26.63 7.94 18.37
C GLY A 327 -26.65 7.76 16.86
N ASN A 328 -27.52 8.49 16.15
CA ASN A 328 -27.53 8.52 14.69
C ASN A 328 -26.21 9.09 14.16
N LYS A 329 -25.80 10.26 14.69
CA LYS A 329 -24.51 10.91 14.40
C LYS A 329 -23.76 11.16 15.70
N ILE A 330 -22.47 10.83 15.73
CA ILE A 330 -21.62 10.97 16.91
C ILE A 330 -20.45 11.88 16.58
N GLU A 331 -20.24 12.89 17.42
CA GLU A 331 -19.14 13.85 17.37
C GLU A 331 -18.34 13.79 18.68
N LEU A 332 -17.04 13.54 18.56
CA LEU A 332 -16.12 13.42 19.69
C LEU A 332 -15.01 14.45 19.58
N VAL A 333 -14.78 15.23 20.63
CA VAL A 333 -13.75 16.26 20.65
C VAL A 333 -12.89 16.14 21.90
N SER A 334 -11.57 16.00 21.72
CA SER A 334 -10.58 16.13 22.80
C SER A 334 -9.63 17.27 22.46
N GLU A 335 -9.76 18.40 23.14
CA GLU A 335 -9.06 19.64 22.77
C GLU A 335 -7.55 19.56 23.02
N ASN A 336 -7.14 18.95 24.14
CA ASN A 336 -5.74 18.83 24.55
C ASN A 336 -5.29 17.39 24.83
N GLY A 337 -6.09 16.39 24.48
CA GLY A 337 -5.81 14.98 24.77
C GLY A 337 -6.04 14.02 23.61
N ARG A 338 -6.08 12.72 23.94
CA ARG A 338 -6.45 11.61 23.06
C ARG A 338 -7.92 11.19 23.21
N ILE A 339 -8.43 10.46 22.22
CA ILE A 339 -9.71 9.75 22.29
C ILE A 339 -9.42 8.25 22.35
N GLY A 340 -9.69 7.63 23.49
CA GLY A 340 -9.42 6.21 23.72
C GLY A 340 -7.92 5.89 23.80
N SER A 341 -7.62 4.59 23.77
CA SER A 341 -6.26 4.04 23.67
C SER A 341 -6.25 2.76 22.83
N ALA A 342 -5.07 2.29 22.42
CA ALA A 342 -4.96 1.03 21.68
C ALA A 342 -5.54 -0.18 22.46
N ALA A 343 -5.41 -0.17 23.79
CA ALA A 343 -5.92 -1.22 24.68
C ALA A 343 -7.41 -1.08 25.00
N ASP A 344 -7.91 0.16 25.05
CA ASP A 344 -9.31 0.48 25.31
C ASP A 344 -9.80 1.60 24.37
N PRO A 345 -10.20 1.25 23.14
CA PRO A 345 -10.77 2.20 22.19
C PRO A 345 -12.13 2.73 22.68
N VAL A 346 -12.50 3.94 22.26
CA VAL A 346 -13.84 4.47 22.51
C VAL A 346 -14.86 3.73 21.65
N ARG A 347 -15.86 3.15 22.32
CA ARG A 347 -16.90 2.36 21.65
C ARG A 347 -18.07 3.20 21.21
N VAL A 348 -18.37 3.13 19.92
CA VAL A 348 -19.40 3.92 19.25
C VAL A 348 -20.44 3.02 18.60
N LYS A 349 -21.71 3.41 18.73
CA LYS A 349 -22.88 2.80 18.10
C LYS A 349 -23.54 3.87 17.23
N ALA A 350 -22.85 4.21 16.14
CA ALA A 350 -23.32 5.21 15.19
C ALA A 350 -24.42 4.60 14.30
N GLY A 351 -25.43 5.40 13.95
CA GLY A 351 -26.46 4.99 13.00
C GLY A 351 -25.92 4.93 11.58
N PHE A 352 -26.64 4.21 10.73
CA PHE A 352 -26.30 4.03 9.32
C PHE A 352 -27.53 4.19 8.43
N THR A 353 -27.32 4.67 7.21
CA THR A 353 -28.32 4.65 6.14
C THR A 353 -27.65 4.36 4.80
N SER A 354 -28.30 3.55 3.97
CA SER A 354 -27.91 3.36 2.57
C SER A 354 -28.40 4.50 1.67
N ASN A 355 -29.33 5.33 2.12
CA ASN A 355 -29.83 6.48 1.35
C ASN A 355 -28.81 7.62 1.36
N LEU A 356 -28.13 7.85 0.22
CA LEU A 356 -27.12 8.88 0.04
C LEU A 356 -27.59 10.29 0.48
N ALA A 357 -28.85 10.65 0.24
CA ALA A 357 -29.38 11.97 0.59
C ALA A 357 -29.50 12.19 2.11
N GLU A 358 -29.54 11.12 2.90
CA GLU A 358 -29.73 11.15 4.34
C GLU A 358 -28.42 10.97 5.13
N ARG A 359 -27.34 10.50 4.48
CA ARG A 359 -26.09 10.13 5.18
C ARG A 359 -25.47 11.24 6.02
N ARG A 360 -25.70 12.51 5.68
CA ARG A 360 -25.25 13.68 6.48
C ARG A 360 -25.74 13.68 7.94
N PHE A 361 -26.82 12.95 8.21
CA PHE A 361 -27.43 12.80 9.55
C PHE A 361 -26.89 11.60 10.34
N PHE A 362 -25.92 10.87 9.78
CA PHE A 362 -25.39 9.63 10.33
C PHE A 362 -23.86 9.64 10.38
N GLY A 363 -23.28 8.67 11.09
CA GLY A 363 -21.84 8.42 11.11
C GLY A 363 -21.09 9.10 12.26
N VAL A 364 -19.78 9.18 12.10
CA VAL A 364 -18.85 9.65 13.14
C VAL A 364 -17.97 10.79 12.63
N THR A 365 -17.74 11.75 13.52
CA THR A 365 -16.69 12.77 13.42
C THR A 365 -15.90 12.76 14.73
N ALA A 366 -14.57 12.81 14.66
CA ALA A 366 -13.73 12.84 15.85
C ALA A 366 -12.50 13.73 15.62
N SER A 367 -12.18 14.56 16.61
CA SER A 367 -10.98 15.40 16.59
C SER A 367 -10.25 15.33 17.92
N ALA A 368 -8.94 15.13 17.86
CA ALA A 368 -8.08 15.07 19.03
C ALA A 368 -6.74 15.73 18.75
N ARG A 369 -6.13 16.32 19.77
CA ARG A 369 -4.75 16.78 19.68
C ARG A 369 -3.80 15.58 19.57
N GLU A 370 -3.97 14.60 20.44
CA GLU A 370 -3.21 13.34 20.46
C GLU A 370 -3.96 12.23 19.69
N SER A 371 -3.64 10.96 19.94
CA SER A 371 -4.16 9.81 19.19
C SER A 371 -5.69 9.60 19.30
N ILE A 372 -6.27 8.91 18.32
CA ILE A 372 -7.69 8.53 18.30
C ILE A 372 -7.82 7.01 18.09
N PHE A 373 -8.57 6.34 18.97
CA PHE A 373 -8.88 4.92 18.88
C PHE A 373 -10.39 4.71 19.02
N LEU A 374 -11.04 4.25 17.96
CA LEU A 374 -12.49 4.01 17.91
C LEU A 374 -12.80 2.54 17.59
N ASP A 375 -13.84 1.99 18.22
CA ASP A 375 -14.39 0.66 17.93
C ASP A 375 -15.91 0.78 17.72
N SER A 376 -16.37 0.49 16.50
CA SER A 376 -17.79 0.51 16.13
C SER A 376 -18.47 -0.80 16.55
N GLU A 377 -19.63 -0.69 17.19
CA GLU A 377 -20.44 -1.84 17.63
C GLU A 377 -21.80 -1.87 16.94
N SER A 378 -22.34 -3.07 16.73
CA SER A 378 -23.68 -3.25 16.19
C SER A 378 -24.75 -2.85 17.21
N TRP A 379 -25.87 -2.33 16.69
CA TRP A 379 -27.05 -1.98 17.48
C TRP A 379 -28.27 -1.87 16.58
N ILE A 380 -29.46 -1.63 17.15
CA ILE A 380 -30.72 -1.65 16.39
C ILE A 380 -30.77 -0.63 15.24
N GLY A 381 -30.04 0.49 15.34
CA GLY A 381 -29.92 1.50 14.29
C GLY A 381 -28.84 1.22 13.23
N ASN A 382 -28.03 0.17 13.42
CA ASN A 382 -26.95 -0.24 12.51
C ASN A 382 -26.50 -1.67 12.86
N LEU A 383 -27.21 -2.69 12.35
CA LEU A 383 -26.95 -4.09 12.70
C LEU A 383 -25.61 -4.61 12.15
N SER A 384 -25.17 -4.06 11.01
CA SER A 384 -23.88 -4.40 10.38
C SER A 384 -22.70 -3.64 11.00
N ALA A 385 -22.98 -2.59 11.80
CA ALA A 385 -22.00 -1.63 12.28
C ALA A 385 -21.22 -0.89 11.17
N ASP A 386 -21.78 -0.76 9.97
CA ASP A 386 -21.17 0.00 8.87
C ASP A 386 -20.93 1.45 9.32
N LEU A 387 -19.69 1.92 9.20
CA LEU A 387 -19.25 3.17 9.78
C LEU A 387 -19.10 4.23 8.69
N LEU A 388 -20.06 5.16 8.65
CA LEU A 388 -19.96 6.39 7.87
C LEU A 388 -18.98 7.35 8.56
N VAL A 389 -17.92 7.74 7.87
CA VAL A 389 -16.85 8.59 8.40
C VAL A 389 -16.81 9.92 7.66
N SER A 390 -17.08 11.02 8.36
CA SER A 390 -16.93 12.36 7.78
C SER A 390 -15.50 12.89 7.98
N SER A 391 -15.01 12.92 9.22
CA SER A 391 -13.65 13.36 9.53
C SER A 391 -13.21 12.79 10.88
N ILE A 392 -12.10 12.06 10.89
CA ILE A 392 -11.42 11.56 12.10
C ILE A 392 -9.97 12.04 12.02
N THR A 393 -9.64 13.07 12.80
CA THR A 393 -8.37 13.78 12.66
C THR A 393 -7.63 13.89 13.97
N SER A 394 -6.44 13.31 14.03
CA SER A 394 -5.46 13.55 15.08
C SER A 394 -4.41 14.58 14.62
N ALA A 395 -4.10 15.56 15.47
CA ALA A 395 -3.10 16.58 15.13
C ALA A 395 -1.65 16.08 15.26
N THR A 396 -1.35 15.28 16.29
CA THR A 396 0.02 14.82 16.59
C THR A 396 0.14 13.32 16.87
N GLY A 397 -0.96 12.56 16.82
CA GLY A 397 -1.01 11.14 17.17
C GLY A 397 -1.50 10.24 16.05
N GLU A 398 -1.57 8.95 16.36
CA GLU A 398 -2.07 7.91 15.45
C GLU A 398 -3.61 7.84 15.47
N VAL A 399 -4.18 7.26 14.42
CA VAL A 399 -5.61 6.98 14.33
C VAL A 399 -5.86 5.51 14.05
N LEU A 400 -6.66 4.87 14.90
CA LEU A 400 -7.19 3.53 14.71
C LEU A 400 -8.71 3.58 14.65
N VAL A 401 -9.28 3.04 13.58
CA VAL A 401 -10.73 2.87 13.41
C VAL A 401 -11.03 1.40 13.21
N ARG A 402 -11.87 0.82 14.07
CA ARG A 402 -12.28 -0.58 14.01
C ARG A 402 -13.79 -0.71 13.79
N THR A 403 -14.22 -1.61 12.91
CA THR A 403 -15.62 -1.97 12.71
C THR A 403 -15.80 -3.41 12.21
N PRO A 404 -16.84 -4.15 12.64
CA PRO A 404 -17.20 -5.43 12.02
C PRO A 404 -17.94 -5.27 10.68
N GLY A 405 -18.29 -4.05 10.30
CA GLY A 405 -18.89 -3.71 9.02
C GLY A 405 -17.85 -3.15 8.04
N ARG A 406 -18.30 -2.19 7.23
CA ARG A 406 -17.49 -1.40 6.30
C ARG A 406 -17.10 -0.05 6.90
N ILE A 407 -16.00 0.53 6.43
CA ILE A 407 -15.69 1.96 6.63
C ILE A 407 -16.02 2.69 5.33
N ILE A 408 -16.92 3.67 5.39
CA ILE A 408 -17.49 4.32 4.22
C ILE A 408 -17.27 5.83 4.33
N ASP A 409 -16.83 6.43 3.23
CA ASP A 409 -16.71 7.87 3.11
C ASP A 409 -18.08 8.57 3.26
N ASN A 410 -18.14 9.52 4.20
CA ASN A 410 -19.26 10.42 4.43
C ASN A 410 -18.80 11.88 4.56
N ASN A 411 -17.66 12.22 3.95
CA ASN A 411 -17.15 13.58 3.89
C ASN A 411 -17.85 14.31 2.72
N PRO A 412 -18.54 15.45 2.97
CA PRO A 412 -19.21 16.19 1.90
C PRO A 412 -18.30 17.17 1.13
N PHE A 413 -17.05 17.36 1.56
CA PHE A 413 -16.14 18.34 0.97
C PHE A 413 -15.34 17.73 -0.18
N GLU A 414 -15.89 17.83 -1.39
CA GLU A 414 -15.24 17.41 -2.63
C GLU A 414 -15.26 18.54 -3.66
N THR A 415 -14.17 18.68 -4.40
CA THR A 415 -14.04 19.61 -5.54
C THR A 415 -13.51 18.85 -6.75
N ARG A 416 -13.74 19.39 -7.94
CA ARG A 416 -13.21 18.81 -9.18
C ARG A 416 -11.72 19.15 -9.31
N ASP A 417 -10.86 18.16 -9.55
CA ASP A 417 -9.50 18.42 -10.05
C ASP A 417 -9.61 18.86 -11.52
N GLU A 418 -9.60 20.18 -11.76
CA GLU A 418 -9.72 20.73 -13.11
C GLU A 418 -8.58 20.28 -14.04
N ARG A 419 -7.38 20.01 -13.51
CA ARG A 419 -6.25 19.53 -14.31
C ARG A 419 -6.50 18.09 -14.73
N THR A 420 -6.82 17.20 -13.79
CA THR A 420 -7.10 15.78 -14.11
C THR A 420 -8.33 15.67 -15.00
N TYR A 421 -9.35 16.48 -14.76
CA TYR A 421 -10.54 16.54 -15.61
C TYR A 421 -10.19 16.95 -17.05
N ALA A 422 -9.38 18.00 -17.23
CA ALA A 422 -8.93 18.44 -18.55
C ALA A 422 -8.02 17.40 -19.23
N GLN A 423 -7.15 16.71 -18.48
CA GLN A 423 -6.31 15.62 -19.01
C GLN A 423 -7.14 14.42 -19.45
N LEU A 424 -8.13 14.02 -18.66
CA LEU A 424 -9.07 12.95 -19.03
C LEU A 424 -9.94 13.34 -20.22
N LEU A 425 -10.25 14.63 -20.41
CA LEU A 425 -10.95 15.13 -21.58
C LEU A 425 -10.04 15.19 -22.82
N SER A 426 -8.79 15.65 -22.68
CA SER A 426 -7.79 15.65 -23.77
C SER A 426 -7.47 14.24 -24.26
N LEU A 427 -7.51 13.24 -23.37
CA LEU A 427 -7.38 11.84 -23.74
C LEU A 427 -8.40 11.43 -24.83
N TRP A 428 -9.62 11.98 -24.80
CA TRP A 428 -10.61 11.74 -25.86
C TRP A 428 -10.20 12.34 -27.21
N GLU A 429 -9.51 13.48 -27.20
CA GLU A 429 -9.07 14.18 -28.42
C GLU A 429 -7.79 13.54 -29.00
N GLU A 430 -6.91 13.01 -28.14
CA GLU A 430 -5.59 12.46 -28.50
C GLU A 430 -5.62 11.00 -29.04
N LEU A 431 -6.67 10.23 -28.75
CA LEU A 431 -6.79 8.82 -29.19
C LEU A 431 -6.75 8.64 -30.72
N SER A 432 -6.90 9.72 -31.51
CA SER A 432 -6.65 9.74 -32.97
C SER A 432 -7.48 8.71 -33.76
N LEU A 433 -8.69 8.45 -33.26
CA LEU A 433 -9.65 7.50 -33.84
C LEU A 433 -10.58 8.13 -34.88
N LEU A 434 -10.39 9.43 -35.17
CA LEU A 434 -11.20 10.18 -36.14
C LEU A 434 -10.88 9.71 -37.56
N GLU A 435 -11.88 9.19 -38.28
CA GLU A 435 -11.71 8.75 -39.67
C GLU A 435 -11.14 9.85 -40.56
N ASN A 436 -10.46 9.46 -41.64
CA ASN A 436 -9.87 10.36 -42.65
C ASN A 436 -8.78 11.32 -42.13
N THR A 437 -8.23 11.08 -40.95
CA THR A 437 -6.99 11.72 -40.50
C THR A 437 -5.79 10.85 -40.88
N THR A 438 -4.65 11.48 -41.20
CA THR A 438 -3.41 10.76 -41.51
C THR A 438 -3.01 9.80 -40.38
N LYS A 439 -3.15 10.26 -39.12
CA LYS A 439 -2.80 9.50 -37.92
C LYS A 439 -3.71 8.29 -37.67
N ASN A 440 -4.98 8.35 -38.04
CA ASN A 440 -5.88 7.20 -38.00
C ASN A 440 -5.51 6.17 -39.07
N ALA A 441 -5.26 6.61 -40.31
CA ALA A 441 -4.83 5.73 -41.39
C ALA A 441 -3.51 5.01 -41.08
N GLU A 442 -2.54 5.71 -40.45
CA GLU A 442 -1.29 5.12 -39.98
C GLU A 442 -1.51 4.02 -38.92
N LYS A 443 -2.38 4.25 -37.92
CA LYS A 443 -2.71 3.22 -36.91
C LYS A 443 -3.45 2.01 -37.49
N GLN A 444 -4.39 2.24 -38.41
CA GLN A 444 -5.10 1.17 -39.10
C GLN A 444 -4.13 0.31 -39.92
N GLN A 445 -3.20 0.96 -40.62
CA GLN A 445 -2.17 0.28 -41.39
C GLN A 445 -1.24 -0.51 -40.48
N ALA A 446 -0.82 0.06 -39.35
CA ALA A 446 0.01 -0.63 -38.36
C ALA A 446 -0.68 -1.87 -37.76
N ALA A 447 -1.97 -1.77 -37.43
CA ALA A 447 -2.75 -2.90 -36.91
C ALA A 447 -2.90 -4.04 -37.94
N ILE A 448 -3.13 -3.70 -39.21
CA ILE A 448 -3.16 -4.69 -40.29
C ILE A 448 -1.79 -5.33 -40.49
N ALA A 449 -0.74 -4.51 -40.55
CA ALA A 449 0.64 -4.99 -40.71
C ALA A 449 1.02 -5.95 -39.56
N ALA A 450 0.65 -5.62 -38.32
CA ALA A 450 0.87 -6.49 -37.17
C ALA A 450 0.13 -7.84 -37.28
N PHE A 451 -1.14 -7.82 -37.73
CA PHE A 451 -1.91 -9.05 -37.97
C PHE A 451 -1.29 -9.93 -39.07
N GLU A 452 -0.90 -9.30 -40.19
CA GLU A 452 -0.26 -9.96 -41.33
C GLU A 452 1.12 -10.54 -40.94
N ALA A 453 1.90 -9.79 -40.16
CA ALA A 453 3.17 -10.24 -39.58
C ALA A 453 2.98 -11.46 -38.67
N GLY A 454 1.99 -11.40 -37.76
CA GLY A 454 1.66 -12.48 -36.83
C GLY A 454 1.28 -13.77 -37.56
N ALA A 455 0.40 -13.69 -38.56
CA ALA A 455 0.00 -14.84 -39.37
C ALA A 455 1.20 -15.44 -40.16
N SER A 456 2.04 -14.58 -40.73
CA SER A 456 3.27 -14.99 -41.43
C SER A 456 4.24 -15.71 -40.50
N GLN A 457 4.35 -15.26 -39.25
CA GLN A 457 5.20 -15.85 -38.24
C GLN A 457 4.67 -17.21 -37.78
N GLU A 458 3.38 -17.32 -37.51
CA GLU A 458 2.73 -18.58 -37.15
C GLU A 458 2.93 -19.65 -38.22
N TYR A 459 2.81 -19.26 -39.49
CA TYR A 459 3.14 -20.13 -40.63
C TYR A 459 4.59 -20.61 -40.57
N ARG A 460 5.55 -19.69 -40.35
CA ARG A 460 6.98 -20.01 -40.29
C ARG A 460 7.29 -20.94 -39.13
N ILE A 461 6.77 -20.68 -37.93
CA ILE A 461 6.96 -21.54 -36.75
C ILE A 461 6.40 -22.94 -37.02
N TYR A 462 5.19 -23.01 -37.59
CA TYR A 462 4.59 -24.30 -37.95
C TYR A 462 5.50 -25.09 -38.89
N TRP A 463 6.00 -24.47 -39.96
CA TRP A 463 6.85 -25.17 -40.93
C TRP A 463 8.25 -25.47 -40.41
N GLN A 464 8.82 -24.64 -39.54
CA GLN A 464 10.06 -24.96 -38.84
C GLN A 464 9.94 -26.25 -38.03
N ILE A 465 8.83 -26.46 -37.32
CA ILE A 465 8.58 -27.70 -36.60
C ILE A 465 8.24 -28.84 -37.57
N ARG A 466 7.38 -28.58 -38.55
CA ARG A 466 6.94 -29.55 -39.56
C ARG A 466 8.11 -30.16 -40.35
N ASN A 467 9.14 -29.37 -40.62
CA ASN A 467 10.33 -29.77 -41.36
C ASN A 467 11.29 -30.65 -40.52
N GLN A 468 11.11 -30.73 -39.20
CA GLN A 468 11.86 -31.66 -38.34
C GLN A 468 11.36 -33.11 -38.44
N GLN A 469 10.24 -33.33 -39.12
CA GLN A 469 9.68 -34.65 -39.29
C GLN A 469 10.44 -35.48 -40.32
N ALA A 470 10.33 -36.80 -40.19
CA ALA A 470 10.88 -37.73 -41.18
C ALA A 470 10.25 -37.55 -42.57
N ASP A 471 8.96 -37.21 -42.63
CA ASP A 471 8.25 -36.83 -43.86
C ASP A 471 7.45 -35.53 -43.66
N PRO A 472 8.03 -34.38 -44.04
CA PRO A 472 7.36 -33.08 -43.89
C PRO A 472 6.22 -32.87 -44.89
N SER A 473 6.05 -33.74 -45.89
CA SER A 473 5.02 -33.56 -46.93
C SER A 473 3.58 -33.83 -46.46
N SER A 474 3.37 -34.53 -45.34
CA SER A 474 2.02 -34.86 -44.82
C SER A 474 1.88 -34.76 -43.29
N PHE A 475 0.90 -34.00 -42.79
CA PHE A 475 0.65 -33.80 -41.35
C PHE A 475 0.73 -35.12 -40.53
N ASP A 476 1.56 -35.15 -39.49
CA ASP A 476 1.68 -36.27 -38.55
C ASP A 476 1.26 -35.80 -37.15
N ALA A 477 0.06 -36.21 -36.74
CA ALA A 477 -0.49 -35.89 -35.42
C ALA A 477 0.32 -36.52 -34.26
N ASN A 478 1.07 -37.60 -34.53
CA ASN A 478 1.88 -38.30 -33.54
C ASN A 478 3.31 -37.77 -33.44
N HIS A 479 3.68 -36.81 -34.30
CA HIS A 479 4.98 -36.16 -34.19
C HIS A 479 5.11 -35.47 -32.83
N THR A 480 6.25 -35.70 -32.18
CA THR A 480 6.66 -35.03 -30.95
C THR A 480 7.92 -34.25 -31.24
N VAL A 481 7.93 -32.98 -30.85
CA VAL A 481 9.11 -32.13 -30.95
C VAL A 481 10.08 -32.53 -29.85
N ALA A 482 11.30 -32.89 -30.23
CA ALA A 482 12.36 -33.25 -29.29
C ALA A 482 13.55 -32.31 -29.51
N LEU A 483 14.18 -31.91 -28.41
CA LEU A 483 15.43 -31.17 -28.44
C LEU A 483 16.54 -32.05 -29.03
N SER A 484 17.42 -31.45 -29.83
CA SER A 484 18.68 -32.11 -30.17
C SER A 484 19.51 -32.33 -28.90
N THR A 485 20.44 -33.30 -28.90
CA THR A 485 21.32 -33.52 -27.74
C THR A 485 22.11 -32.27 -27.35
N ALA A 486 22.47 -31.42 -28.32
CA ALA A 486 23.16 -30.16 -28.08
C ALA A 486 22.22 -29.12 -27.43
N GLN A 487 21.01 -28.95 -27.96
CA GLN A 487 20.01 -28.02 -27.42
C GLN A 487 19.60 -28.43 -26.00
N GLU A 488 19.35 -29.71 -25.76
CA GLU A 488 19.01 -30.21 -24.42
C GLU A 488 20.16 -29.96 -23.44
N THR A 489 21.42 -30.19 -23.83
CA THR A 489 22.58 -29.91 -22.98
C THR A 489 22.69 -28.41 -22.67
N ALA A 490 22.59 -27.55 -23.68
CA ALA A 490 22.67 -26.10 -23.50
C ALA A 490 21.54 -25.56 -22.62
N MET A 491 20.31 -26.04 -22.80
CA MET A 491 19.16 -25.69 -21.96
C MET A 491 19.39 -26.13 -20.51
N ARG A 492 19.84 -27.36 -20.29
CA ARG A 492 20.14 -27.87 -18.95
C ARG A 492 21.24 -27.08 -18.25
N ASP A 493 22.31 -26.75 -18.97
CA ASP A 493 23.42 -25.95 -18.42
C ASP A 493 22.98 -24.52 -18.08
N SER A 494 22.16 -23.89 -18.94
CA SER A 494 21.59 -22.56 -18.69
C SER A 494 20.72 -22.56 -17.43
N LEU A 495 19.76 -23.48 -17.33
CA LEU A 495 18.89 -23.61 -16.17
C LEU A 495 19.66 -23.92 -14.87
N ALA A 496 20.74 -24.72 -14.96
CA ALA A 496 21.62 -24.99 -13.83
C ALA A 496 22.40 -23.75 -13.38
N GLN A 497 22.87 -22.90 -14.31
CA GLN A 497 23.53 -21.62 -14.00
C GLN A 497 22.57 -20.63 -13.33
N GLN A 498 21.28 -20.71 -13.64
CA GLN A 498 20.22 -19.96 -12.95
C GLN A 498 19.86 -20.54 -11.57
N GLY A 499 20.50 -21.63 -11.14
CA GLY A 499 20.31 -22.23 -9.82
C GLY A 499 19.12 -23.19 -9.70
N LYS A 500 18.50 -23.61 -10.81
CA LYS A 500 17.44 -24.64 -10.79
C LYS A 500 18.00 -26.00 -10.34
N THR A 501 17.20 -26.76 -9.60
CA THR A 501 17.53 -28.13 -9.20
C THR A 501 17.39 -29.11 -10.35
N GLN A 502 18.04 -30.27 -10.27
CA GLN A 502 17.98 -31.29 -11.32
C GLN A 502 16.53 -31.71 -11.66
N THR A 503 15.66 -31.83 -10.66
CA THR A 503 14.25 -32.18 -10.87
C THR A 503 13.51 -31.07 -11.63
N GLU A 504 13.70 -29.80 -11.25
CA GLU A 504 13.09 -28.67 -11.96
C GLU A 504 13.58 -28.59 -13.42
N ILE A 505 14.87 -28.85 -13.65
CA ILE A 505 15.44 -28.90 -15.00
C ILE A 505 14.80 -30.03 -15.82
N ASP A 506 14.67 -31.24 -15.25
CA ASP A 506 14.05 -32.39 -15.93
C ASP A 506 12.58 -32.12 -16.28
N ASP A 507 11.84 -31.49 -15.37
CA ASP A 507 10.45 -31.08 -15.60
C ASP A 507 10.36 -30.03 -16.71
N LEU A 508 11.18 -28.97 -16.67
CA LEU A 508 11.20 -27.91 -17.68
C LEU A 508 11.58 -28.41 -19.08
N VAL A 509 12.54 -29.33 -19.20
CA VAL A 509 12.94 -29.93 -20.49
C VAL A 509 11.78 -30.76 -21.08
N ARG A 510 11.09 -31.54 -20.24
CA ARG A 510 9.91 -32.30 -20.65
C ARG A 510 8.78 -31.37 -21.09
N ASP A 511 8.50 -30.34 -20.29
CA ASP A 511 7.39 -29.43 -20.51
C ASP A 511 7.64 -28.58 -21.76
N TYR A 512 8.87 -28.10 -21.99
CA TYR A 512 9.25 -27.45 -23.25
C TYR A 512 8.98 -28.32 -24.49
N SER A 513 9.41 -29.59 -24.45
CA SER A 513 9.19 -30.52 -25.56
C SER A 513 7.69 -30.79 -25.80
N LYS A 514 6.92 -30.86 -24.71
CA LYS A 514 5.46 -31.01 -24.77
C LYS A 514 4.80 -29.75 -25.35
N ASP A 515 5.17 -28.58 -24.87
CA ASP A 515 4.57 -27.30 -25.28
C ASP A 515 4.84 -27.00 -26.75
N ARG A 516 6.06 -27.27 -27.24
CA ARG A 516 6.36 -27.18 -28.69
C ARG A 516 5.58 -28.20 -29.52
N THR A 517 5.32 -29.38 -28.98
CA THR A 517 4.47 -30.39 -29.64
C THR A 517 3.01 -29.93 -29.69
N ASP A 518 2.51 -29.30 -28.64
CA ASP A 518 1.15 -28.79 -28.60
C ASP A 518 0.99 -27.52 -29.45
N GLU A 519 1.99 -26.65 -29.49
CA GLU A 519 2.07 -25.52 -30.43
C GLU A 519 2.01 -26.00 -31.87
N TYR A 520 2.79 -27.03 -32.23
CA TYR A 520 2.76 -27.63 -33.56
C TYR A 520 1.34 -28.09 -33.98
N ARG A 521 0.63 -28.76 -33.06
CA ARG A 521 -0.74 -29.22 -33.30
C ARG A 521 -1.74 -28.07 -33.37
N THR A 522 -1.58 -27.08 -32.50
CA THR A 522 -2.44 -25.89 -32.44
C THR A 522 -2.29 -25.06 -33.71
N LEU A 523 -1.05 -24.81 -34.14
CA LEU A 523 -0.78 -24.13 -35.40
C LEU A 523 -1.30 -24.92 -36.60
N HIS A 524 -1.20 -26.26 -36.60
CA HIS A 524 -1.80 -27.07 -37.68
C HIS A 524 -3.31 -26.86 -37.75
N ASP A 525 -4.01 -26.92 -36.61
CA ASP A 525 -5.44 -26.71 -36.54
C ASP A 525 -5.80 -25.30 -37.03
N LYS A 526 -5.11 -24.29 -36.51
CA LYS A 526 -5.30 -22.87 -36.85
C LYS A 526 -5.00 -22.53 -38.32
N LEU A 527 -4.02 -23.17 -38.95
CA LEU A 527 -3.61 -22.87 -40.33
C LEU A 527 -4.37 -23.71 -41.37
N TYR A 528 -4.74 -24.97 -41.06
CA TYR A 528 -5.18 -25.94 -42.07
C TYR A 528 -6.47 -26.71 -41.74
N ALA A 529 -6.72 -27.09 -40.47
CA ALA A 529 -7.88 -27.96 -40.16
C ALA A 529 -9.14 -27.16 -39.82
N THR A 530 -9.00 -26.13 -38.97
CA THR A 530 -10.03 -25.15 -38.63
C THR A 530 -9.46 -23.74 -38.88
N PRO A 531 -9.27 -23.34 -40.15
CA PRO A 531 -8.47 -22.17 -40.48
C PRO A 531 -8.99 -20.90 -39.80
N ALA A 532 -8.15 -20.26 -38.99
CA ALA A 532 -8.42 -18.94 -38.43
C ALA A 532 -8.19 -17.81 -39.45
N TYR A 533 -7.53 -18.13 -40.56
CA TYR A 533 -7.17 -17.23 -41.64
C TYR A 533 -8.04 -17.51 -42.88
N GLU A 534 -8.74 -16.51 -43.39
CA GLU A 534 -9.62 -16.65 -44.56
C GLU A 534 -8.82 -16.89 -45.85
N ASN A 535 -7.65 -16.26 -45.96
CA ASN A 535 -6.73 -16.50 -47.07
C ASN A 535 -5.96 -17.80 -46.83
N LEU A 536 -6.64 -18.93 -47.06
CA LEU A 536 -6.14 -20.28 -46.80
C LEU A 536 -4.64 -20.42 -47.13
N ILE A 537 -3.87 -20.74 -46.09
CA ILE A 537 -2.42 -20.87 -46.10
C ILE A 537 -1.98 -21.94 -47.13
N PRO A 538 -0.87 -21.77 -47.86
CA PRO A 538 -0.35 -22.77 -48.79
C PRO A 538 -0.13 -24.15 -48.14
N VAL A 539 -0.55 -25.21 -48.83
CA VAL A 539 -0.54 -26.61 -48.33
C VAL A 539 0.88 -27.21 -48.20
N GLY A 540 1.87 -26.59 -48.85
CA GLY A 540 3.29 -26.94 -48.76
C GLY A 540 4.11 -25.76 -48.27
N TYR A 541 5.32 -26.03 -47.77
CA TYR A 541 6.26 -24.96 -47.42
C TYR A 541 6.52 -24.09 -48.65
N GLN A 542 6.16 -22.81 -48.53
CA GLN A 542 6.48 -21.75 -49.46
C GLN A 542 7.48 -20.86 -48.77
N ASP A 543 8.67 -20.85 -49.35
CA ASP A 543 9.73 -19.98 -48.93
C ASP A 543 9.32 -18.52 -49.12
N GLY A 544 9.65 -17.63 -48.19
CA GLY A 544 9.25 -16.21 -48.24
C GLY A 544 7.74 -15.94 -48.18
N PHE A 545 6.93 -16.86 -47.64
CA PHE A 545 5.50 -16.62 -47.46
C PHE A 545 5.23 -15.41 -46.56
N ALA A 546 4.52 -14.42 -47.11
CA ALA A 546 3.96 -13.30 -46.37
C ALA A 546 2.43 -13.38 -46.47
N TYR A 547 1.77 -13.41 -45.31
CA TYR A 547 0.33 -13.40 -45.23
C TYR A 547 -0.18 -12.01 -45.62
N VAL A 548 -1.16 -11.98 -46.53
CA VAL A 548 -1.92 -10.78 -46.84
C VAL A 548 -3.35 -11.03 -46.40
N ALA A 549 -3.85 -10.21 -45.48
CA ALA A 549 -5.20 -10.30 -44.97
C ALA A 549 -6.21 -10.13 -46.11
N THR A 550 -7.36 -10.79 -46.02
CA THR A 550 -8.50 -10.54 -46.90
C THR A 550 -9.17 -9.22 -46.53
N GLN A 551 -10.09 -8.72 -47.38
CA GLN A 551 -10.88 -7.55 -47.01
C GLN A 551 -11.77 -7.82 -45.78
N THR A 552 -12.35 -9.02 -45.65
CA THR A 552 -13.16 -9.38 -44.48
C THR A 552 -12.34 -9.36 -43.19
N GLU A 553 -11.12 -9.89 -43.22
CA GLU A 553 -10.22 -9.89 -42.06
C GLU A 553 -9.72 -8.50 -41.74
N ARG A 554 -9.35 -7.70 -42.75
CA ARG A 554 -9.06 -6.28 -42.55
C ARG A 554 -10.25 -5.57 -41.92
N ASP A 555 -11.46 -5.75 -42.43
CA ASP A 555 -12.67 -5.16 -41.88
C ASP A 555 -12.96 -5.66 -40.44
N ALA A 556 -12.58 -6.89 -40.11
CA ALA A 556 -12.71 -7.45 -38.76
C ALA A 556 -11.67 -6.89 -37.78
N GLN A 557 -10.40 -6.77 -38.20
CA GLN A 557 -9.32 -6.17 -37.40
C GLN A 557 -9.49 -4.66 -37.27
N LEU A 558 -10.06 -4.04 -38.30
CA LEU A 558 -10.37 -2.62 -38.33
C LEU A 558 -11.77 -2.29 -37.78
N LYS A 559 -12.48 -3.29 -37.24
CA LYS A 559 -13.82 -3.08 -36.70
C LYS A 559 -13.71 -2.23 -35.43
N GLY A 560 -14.07 -0.95 -35.54
CA GLY A 560 -13.84 0.02 -34.46
C GLY A 560 -12.42 0.58 -34.44
N SER A 561 -11.70 0.62 -35.57
CA SER A 561 -10.38 1.29 -35.69
C SER A 561 -10.43 2.63 -36.43
N SER A 562 -11.50 2.91 -37.19
CA SER A 562 -11.87 4.24 -37.69
C SER A 562 -13.27 4.57 -37.23
N TRP A 563 -13.43 5.75 -36.65
CA TRP A 563 -14.69 6.21 -36.08
C TRP A 563 -15.03 7.54 -36.73
N SER A 564 -16.23 7.65 -37.29
CA SER A 564 -16.81 8.95 -37.60
C SER A 564 -16.89 9.82 -36.33
N GLU A 565 -17.11 11.14 -36.44
CA GLU A 565 -17.41 11.99 -35.27
C GLU A 565 -18.52 11.41 -34.38
N HIS A 566 -19.39 10.55 -34.94
CA HIS A 566 -20.49 9.83 -34.30
C HIS A 566 -20.06 8.60 -33.47
N GLU A 567 -18.88 8.07 -33.74
CA GLU A 567 -18.39 6.77 -33.29
C GLU A 567 -17.29 6.95 -32.22
N LEU A 568 -16.62 8.11 -32.20
CA LEU A 568 -15.59 8.49 -31.22
C LEU A 568 -16.01 8.30 -29.75
N GLY A 569 -17.31 8.26 -29.45
CA GLY A 569 -17.90 8.07 -28.11
C GLY A 569 -17.66 6.70 -27.45
N ILE A 570 -17.13 5.70 -28.16
CA ILE A 570 -17.03 4.29 -27.70
C ILE A 570 -15.56 3.80 -27.64
N ALA A 571 -14.58 4.69 -27.83
CA ALA A 571 -13.15 4.35 -27.82
C ALA A 571 -12.61 3.73 -26.51
N PHE A 572 -13.39 3.71 -25.43
CA PHE A 572 -13.03 3.10 -24.16
C PHE A 572 -13.41 1.62 -24.16
N SER A 573 -12.52 0.78 -24.71
CA SER A 573 -12.53 -0.65 -24.38
C SER A 573 -12.18 -0.82 -22.90
N PRO A 574 -12.89 -1.68 -22.15
CA PRO A 574 -12.44 -2.09 -20.82
C PRO A 574 -11.02 -2.64 -20.92
N GLY A 575 -10.04 -1.89 -20.40
CA GLY A 575 -8.64 -2.33 -20.32
C GLY A 575 -7.66 -1.76 -21.34
N LEU A 576 -8.08 -0.79 -22.16
CA LEU A 576 -7.12 -0.02 -22.95
C LEU A 576 -6.14 0.72 -22.02
N LEU A 577 -4.85 0.67 -22.35
CA LEU A 577 -3.82 1.40 -21.62
C LEU A 577 -4.09 2.91 -21.67
N LYS A 578 -4.03 3.55 -20.50
CA LYS A 578 -4.22 5.00 -20.36
C LYS A 578 -2.86 5.65 -20.13
N GLU A 579 -2.47 6.54 -21.04
CA GLU A 579 -1.25 7.36 -20.89
C GLU A 579 -1.47 8.60 -19.98
N THR A 580 -2.34 8.47 -18.98
CA THR A 580 -2.48 9.44 -17.88
C THR A 580 -2.08 8.79 -16.56
N THR A 581 -1.38 9.56 -15.73
CA THR A 581 -0.93 9.11 -14.41
C THR A 581 -1.98 9.34 -13.32
N ASP A 582 -2.97 10.19 -13.59
CA ASP A 582 -4.05 10.53 -12.69
C ASP A 582 -5.40 10.25 -13.37
N THR A 583 -6.24 9.47 -12.72
CA THR A 583 -7.59 9.13 -13.18
C THR A 583 -8.65 9.41 -12.12
N ASN A 584 -8.31 10.08 -11.02
CA ASN A 584 -9.27 10.54 -10.04
C ASN A 584 -9.60 12.04 -10.24
N PRO A 585 -10.73 12.39 -10.87
CA PRO A 585 -11.09 13.79 -11.11
C PRO A 585 -11.64 14.50 -9.86
N VAL A 586 -11.62 13.87 -8.69
CA VAL A 586 -12.19 14.39 -7.45
C VAL A 586 -11.10 14.60 -6.40
N LEU A 587 -10.93 15.84 -5.96
CA LEU A 587 -10.14 16.20 -4.79
C LEU A 587 -11.02 16.20 -3.56
N LYS A 588 -10.54 15.62 -2.46
CA LYS A 588 -11.36 15.46 -1.26
C LYS A 588 -10.52 15.52 0.01
N ASP A 589 -11.04 16.18 1.04
CA ASP A 589 -10.38 16.23 2.35
C ASP A 589 -10.33 14.82 2.98
N PRO A 590 -9.26 14.47 3.73
CA PRO A 590 -9.14 13.18 4.38
C PRO A 590 -10.32 12.85 5.30
N ASN A 591 -10.91 11.66 5.11
CA ASN A 591 -11.83 11.07 6.08
C ASN A 591 -11.11 10.70 7.38
N VAL A 592 -9.86 10.23 7.27
CA VAL A 592 -9.05 9.79 8.41
C VAL A 592 -7.64 10.34 8.27
N SER A 593 -7.14 11.06 9.27
CA SER A 593 -5.79 11.64 9.23
C SER A 593 -5.08 11.59 10.58
N GLY A 594 -3.81 11.22 10.57
CA GLY A 594 -2.94 11.17 11.76
C GLY A 594 -1.48 10.89 11.37
N THR A 595 -0.59 10.75 12.36
CA THR A 595 0.81 10.37 12.12
C THR A 595 0.95 8.91 11.68
N GLN A 596 -0.02 8.06 11.99
CA GLN A 596 -0.18 6.69 11.51
C GLN A 596 -1.68 6.41 11.38
N VAL A 597 -2.10 5.69 10.35
CA VAL A 597 -3.52 5.35 10.12
C VAL A 597 -3.68 3.84 10.07
N THR A 598 -4.54 3.31 10.94
CA THR A 598 -4.93 1.90 10.98
C THR A 598 -6.44 1.77 10.81
N LEU A 599 -6.87 1.17 9.70
CA LEU A 599 -8.28 0.88 9.43
C LEU A 599 -8.50 -0.63 9.54
N LYS A 600 -9.41 -1.03 10.43
CA LYS A 600 -9.78 -2.43 10.65
C LYS A 600 -11.26 -2.64 10.35
N ALA A 601 -11.57 -3.26 9.22
CA ALA A 601 -12.94 -3.48 8.74
C ALA A 601 -13.12 -4.92 8.27
N ASP A 602 -14.11 -5.65 8.79
CA ASP A 602 -14.29 -7.06 8.40
C ASP A 602 -14.90 -7.22 6.99
N LYS A 603 -15.63 -6.20 6.49
CA LYS A 603 -16.41 -6.32 5.24
C LYS A 603 -15.89 -5.54 4.04
N GLY A 604 -15.12 -4.48 4.23
CA GLY A 604 -14.64 -3.64 3.14
C GLY A 604 -14.34 -2.21 3.56
N ILE A 605 -13.61 -1.48 2.73
CA ILE A 605 -13.32 -0.05 2.92
C ILE A 605 -13.64 0.69 1.63
N GLY A 606 -14.26 1.86 1.76
CA GLY A 606 -14.86 2.56 0.64
C GLY A 606 -16.14 1.87 0.17
N GLU A 607 -16.73 2.38 -0.90
CA GLU A 607 -17.95 1.84 -1.45
C GLU A 607 -18.03 1.86 -2.97
N THR A 608 -18.91 1.00 -3.48
CA THR A 608 -19.34 1.02 -4.87
C THR A 608 -20.58 1.89 -4.95
N GLY A 609 -20.48 2.99 -5.68
CA GLY A 609 -21.54 3.97 -5.91
C GLY A 609 -22.59 3.49 -6.91
N LEU A 610 -23.41 4.43 -7.39
CA LEU A 610 -24.40 4.15 -8.42
C LEU A 610 -23.72 3.88 -9.77
N THR A 611 -24.27 2.94 -10.52
CA THR A 611 -23.88 2.74 -11.91
C THR A 611 -24.42 3.87 -12.77
N ARG A 612 -23.51 4.54 -13.47
CA ARG A 612 -23.82 5.57 -14.46
C ARG A 612 -24.05 4.89 -15.81
N MET A 613 -25.24 5.06 -16.38
CA MET A 613 -25.59 4.52 -17.69
C MET A 613 -25.33 5.60 -18.74
N ILE A 614 -24.48 5.32 -19.71
CA ILE A 614 -24.07 6.26 -20.76
C ILE A 614 -24.47 5.64 -22.10
N ASP A 615 -25.39 6.29 -22.80
CA ASP A 615 -25.83 5.86 -24.12
C ASP A 615 -24.78 6.26 -25.16
N LEU A 616 -24.05 5.27 -25.63
CA LEU A 616 -22.99 5.42 -26.62
C LEU A 616 -23.51 5.41 -28.06
N SER A 617 -24.83 5.22 -28.27
CA SER A 617 -25.47 5.36 -29.59
C SER A 617 -25.78 6.82 -29.95
N LEU A 618 -25.62 7.74 -29.00
CA LEU A 618 -25.77 9.17 -29.22
C LEU A 618 -24.52 9.74 -29.90
N ASN A 619 -24.70 10.84 -30.65
CA ASN A 619 -23.55 11.61 -31.14
C ASN A 619 -22.63 11.98 -29.94
N PRO A 620 -21.31 11.73 -30.00
CA PRO A 620 -20.34 12.01 -28.93
C PRO A 620 -20.32 13.47 -28.46
N GLY A 621 -20.67 14.44 -29.33
CA GLY A 621 -20.88 15.83 -28.93
C GLY A 621 -22.11 16.06 -28.02
N LEU A 622 -23.00 15.08 -27.93
CA LEU A 622 -24.17 15.05 -27.05
C LEU A 622 -23.92 14.22 -25.76
N ILE A 623 -22.83 13.46 -25.69
CA ILE A 623 -22.36 12.85 -24.44
C ILE A 623 -21.80 13.98 -23.58
N SER A 624 -22.25 14.08 -22.32
CA SER A 624 -21.78 15.14 -21.42
C SER A 624 -20.30 14.96 -21.10
N ASP A 625 -19.57 16.06 -20.85
CA ASP A 625 -18.15 15.95 -20.48
C ASP A 625 -17.96 15.13 -19.19
N ASP A 626 -18.93 15.16 -18.28
CA ASP A 626 -18.92 14.30 -17.09
C ASP A 626 -19.08 12.80 -17.43
N ASP A 627 -19.85 12.46 -18.47
CA ASP A 627 -19.96 11.08 -18.95
C ASP A 627 -18.64 10.64 -19.61
N LYS A 628 -18.03 11.52 -20.41
CA LYS A 628 -16.72 11.29 -21.04
C LYS A 628 -15.63 11.05 -20.00
N VAL A 629 -15.57 11.88 -18.95
CA VAL A 629 -14.61 11.73 -17.86
C VAL A 629 -14.89 10.46 -17.04
N ALA A 630 -16.16 10.10 -16.83
CA ALA A 630 -16.50 8.85 -16.13
C ALA A 630 -16.01 7.61 -16.89
N LEU A 631 -16.15 7.57 -18.21
CA LEU A 631 -15.62 6.51 -19.08
C LEU A 631 -14.09 6.48 -19.05
N ALA A 632 -13.43 7.63 -19.12
CA ALA A 632 -11.98 7.72 -19.09
C ALA A 632 -11.36 7.31 -17.73
N ALA A 633 -12.05 7.65 -16.63
CA ALA A 633 -11.63 7.28 -15.28
C ALA A 633 -11.92 5.80 -14.95
N ALA A 634 -12.90 5.16 -15.62
CA ALA A 634 -13.32 3.80 -15.34
C ALA A 634 -12.20 2.78 -15.63
N GLU A 635 -11.89 1.90 -14.67
CA GLU A 635 -11.00 0.76 -14.94
C GLU A 635 -11.76 -0.38 -15.62
N ARG A 636 -11.04 -1.42 -16.08
CA ARG A 636 -11.63 -2.58 -16.78
C ARG A 636 -12.81 -3.18 -15.99
N SER A 637 -12.70 -3.30 -14.66
CA SER A 637 -13.76 -3.86 -13.79
C SER A 637 -14.95 -2.92 -13.52
N ASP A 638 -14.84 -1.64 -13.88
CA ASP A 638 -15.93 -0.67 -13.68
C ASP A 638 -16.87 -0.57 -14.88
N LEU A 639 -16.41 -0.99 -16.06
CA LEU A 639 -17.09 -0.80 -17.33
C LEU A 639 -17.72 -2.10 -17.83
N SER A 640 -18.99 -2.02 -18.22
CA SER A 640 -19.67 -3.07 -18.99
C SER A 640 -20.41 -2.48 -20.18
N LEU A 641 -20.27 -3.08 -21.35
CA LEU A 641 -20.91 -2.64 -22.60
C LEU A 641 -22.04 -3.60 -22.98
N ASN A 642 -23.26 -3.07 -23.16
CA ASN A 642 -24.41 -3.86 -23.62
C ASN A 642 -25.28 -3.05 -24.58
N GLY A 643 -25.39 -3.49 -25.83
CA GLY A 643 -26.30 -2.91 -26.82
C GLY A 643 -26.08 -1.43 -27.12
N GLY A 644 -24.82 -0.95 -27.07
CA GLY A 644 -24.48 0.47 -27.25
C GLY A 644 -24.62 1.32 -25.99
N ILE A 645 -24.85 0.73 -24.81
CA ILE A 645 -24.87 1.45 -23.52
C ILE A 645 -23.68 1.00 -22.68
N ALA A 646 -22.88 1.96 -22.22
CA ALA A 646 -21.86 1.75 -21.19
C ALA A 646 -22.46 1.89 -19.79
N SER A 647 -22.20 0.90 -18.96
CA SER A 647 -22.49 0.91 -17.54
C SER A 647 -21.18 1.15 -16.79
N VAL A 648 -21.01 2.35 -16.22
CA VAL A 648 -19.81 2.73 -15.46
C VAL A 648 -20.11 2.70 -13.97
N THR A 649 -19.45 1.81 -13.25
CA THR A 649 -19.59 1.67 -11.81
C THR A 649 -18.61 2.60 -11.10
N GLN A 650 -19.11 3.60 -10.37
CA GLN A 650 -18.25 4.54 -9.66
C GLN A 650 -17.73 3.95 -8.35
N ARG A 651 -16.42 3.98 -8.12
CA ARG A 651 -15.82 3.64 -6.82
C ARG A 651 -15.63 4.89 -5.98
N LYS A 652 -16.02 4.84 -4.71
CA LYS A 652 -15.88 5.93 -3.74
C LYS A 652 -14.88 5.53 -2.66
N PRO A 653 -13.63 6.02 -2.74
CA PRO A 653 -12.61 5.65 -1.78
C PRO A 653 -12.82 6.33 -0.42
N VAL A 654 -12.26 5.72 0.62
CA VAL A 654 -11.99 6.44 1.88
C VAL A 654 -10.67 7.18 1.71
N VAL A 655 -10.69 8.49 1.90
CA VAL A 655 -9.50 9.34 1.79
C VAL A 655 -8.72 9.30 3.10
N VAL A 656 -7.44 8.97 3.02
CA VAL A 656 -6.53 8.95 4.16
C VAL A 656 -5.51 10.08 4.04
N GLY A 657 -5.09 10.63 5.17
CA GLY A 657 -4.09 11.68 5.27
C GLY A 657 -3.02 11.37 6.32
N GLY A 658 -1.82 11.89 6.11
CA GLY A 658 -0.67 11.68 7.00
C GLY A 658 0.56 11.18 6.24
N ASN A 659 1.71 11.22 6.90
CA ASN A 659 3.01 10.85 6.31
C ASN A 659 3.65 9.60 6.94
N GLY A 660 3.01 8.98 7.94
CA GLY A 660 3.47 7.70 8.48
C GLY A 660 2.75 6.50 7.88
N LEU A 661 2.81 5.37 8.59
CA LEU A 661 2.37 4.08 8.06
C LEU A 661 0.85 3.99 7.91
N LEU A 662 0.41 3.35 6.83
CA LEU A 662 -0.98 2.96 6.57
C LEU A 662 -1.13 1.45 6.71
N THR A 663 -2.06 1.02 7.56
CA THR A 663 -2.42 -0.39 7.77
C THR A 663 -3.91 -0.61 7.57
N VAL A 664 -4.28 -1.57 6.73
CA VAL A 664 -5.65 -1.94 6.39
C VAL A 664 -5.81 -3.45 6.43
N THR A 665 -6.62 -3.94 7.38
CA THR A 665 -6.88 -5.36 7.65
C THR A 665 -8.31 -5.57 8.15
N ASP A 666 -8.73 -6.82 8.37
CA ASP A 666 -9.89 -7.13 9.19
C ASP A 666 -9.60 -6.84 10.69
N ARG A 667 -10.57 -7.06 11.57
CA ARG A 667 -10.38 -6.83 13.01
C ARG A 667 -9.36 -7.79 13.65
N ALA A 668 -9.21 -8.98 13.11
CA ALA A 668 -8.29 -10.01 13.56
C ALA A 668 -6.85 -9.82 13.03
N GLY A 669 -6.65 -8.91 12.06
CA GLY A 669 -5.37 -8.65 11.40
C GLY A 669 -5.14 -9.46 10.12
N ASN A 670 -6.16 -10.12 9.56
CA ASN A 670 -6.10 -10.80 8.27
C ASN A 670 -6.59 -9.89 7.13
N ALA A 671 -6.67 -10.45 5.92
CA ALA A 671 -7.26 -9.76 4.76
C ALA A 671 -8.74 -9.40 4.99
N VAL A 672 -9.12 -8.19 4.59
CA VAL A 672 -10.51 -7.73 4.54
C VAL A 672 -11.29 -8.60 3.56
N ALA A 673 -12.47 -9.10 3.95
CA ALA A 673 -13.22 -10.07 3.13
C ALA A 673 -13.81 -9.50 1.82
N GLY A 674 -13.75 -8.19 1.63
CA GLY A 674 -14.29 -7.49 0.46
C GLY A 674 -13.37 -6.36 0.00
N ASP A 675 -13.85 -5.56 -0.94
CA ASP A 675 -13.03 -4.56 -1.63
C ASP A 675 -12.49 -3.45 -0.69
N VAL A 676 -11.34 -2.91 -1.05
CA VAL A 676 -10.67 -1.80 -0.37
C VAL A 676 -10.40 -0.68 -1.37
N PHE A 677 -11.14 0.41 -1.27
CA PHE A 677 -10.93 1.62 -2.08
C PHE A 677 -10.39 2.75 -1.21
N LEU A 678 -9.18 3.21 -1.54
CA LEU A 678 -8.46 4.24 -0.80
C LEU A 678 -7.93 5.32 -1.74
N ALA A 679 -7.89 6.55 -1.24
CA ALA A 679 -7.25 7.66 -1.90
C ALA A 679 -6.42 8.49 -0.91
N SER A 680 -5.44 9.23 -1.41
CA SER A 680 -4.61 10.15 -0.63
C SER A 680 -4.15 11.32 -1.48
N GLU A 681 -4.24 12.53 -0.94
CA GLU A 681 -3.74 13.76 -1.59
C GLU A 681 -2.23 13.97 -1.37
N THR A 682 -1.57 13.05 -0.66
CA THR A 682 -0.12 13.06 -0.39
C THR A 682 0.49 11.69 -0.66
N SER A 683 1.82 11.56 -0.55
CA SER A 683 2.49 10.25 -0.56
C SER A 683 1.95 9.34 0.56
N VAL A 684 1.92 8.03 0.31
CA VAL A 684 1.41 7.01 1.23
C VAL A 684 2.50 6.01 1.54
N ASN A 685 2.77 5.79 2.83
CA ASN A 685 3.71 4.77 3.28
C ASN A 685 2.94 3.52 3.75
N VAL A 686 2.94 2.46 2.96
CA VAL A 686 2.03 1.31 3.14
C VAL A 686 2.70 0.23 3.98
N ALA A 687 2.22 0.01 5.20
CA ALA A 687 2.63 -1.13 6.01
C ALA A 687 1.97 -2.43 5.53
N ALA A 688 0.65 -2.40 5.32
CA ALA A 688 -0.13 -3.51 4.79
C ALA A 688 -1.51 -3.04 4.35
N ILE A 689 -1.95 -3.41 3.15
CA ILE A 689 -3.33 -3.32 2.68
C ILE A 689 -3.71 -4.70 2.16
N LEU A 690 -4.46 -5.44 2.98
CA LEU A 690 -4.78 -6.84 2.73
C LEU A 690 -6.28 -6.99 2.47
N SER A 691 -6.65 -7.57 1.33
CA SER A 691 -8.03 -7.83 0.92
C SER A 691 -8.12 -9.16 0.15
N THR A 692 -9.27 -9.82 0.23
CA THR A 692 -9.62 -10.93 -0.68
C THR A 692 -10.36 -10.45 -1.94
N GLY A 693 -10.74 -9.18 -1.99
CA GLY A 693 -11.40 -8.51 -3.11
C GLY A 693 -10.45 -7.59 -3.88
N GLU A 694 -11.04 -6.63 -4.60
CA GLU A 694 -10.30 -5.62 -5.35
C GLU A 694 -9.69 -4.58 -4.40
N THR A 695 -8.44 -4.19 -4.63
CA THR A 695 -7.78 -3.12 -3.89
C THR A 695 -7.40 -1.98 -4.82
N ARG A 696 -7.81 -0.76 -4.48
CA ARG A 696 -7.37 0.47 -5.13
C ARG A 696 -6.71 1.41 -4.15
N LEU A 697 -5.50 1.85 -4.47
CA LEU A 697 -4.85 2.96 -3.80
C LEU A 697 -4.44 4.01 -4.82
N LYS A 698 -5.10 5.18 -4.76
CA LYS A 698 -4.77 6.33 -5.61
C LYS A 698 -4.16 7.45 -4.78
N ALA A 699 -2.88 7.72 -4.98
CA ALA A 699 -2.13 8.73 -4.25
C ALA A 699 -1.68 9.86 -5.19
N ALA A 700 -1.79 11.11 -4.75
CA ALA A 700 -1.24 12.23 -5.50
C ALA A 700 0.30 12.22 -5.51
N GLY A 701 0.92 11.72 -4.43
CA GLY A 701 2.37 11.53 -4.27
C GLY A 701 2.80 10.07 -4.41
N ASP A 702 3.98 9.74 -3.87
CA ASP A 702 4.58 8.40 -3.96
C ASP A 702 3.76 7.33 -3.22
N ILE A 703 3.78 6.10 -3.73
CA ILE A 703 3.37 4.90 -2.99
C ILE A 703 4.63 4.19 -2.52
N ILE A 704 4.87 4.22 -1.21
CA ILE A 704 6.11 3.74 -0.58
C ILE A 704 5.85 2.41 0.12
N HIS A 705 6.79 1.48 -0.02
CA HIS A 705 6.76 0.22 0.71
C HIS A 705 7.19 0.43 2.17
N GLY A 706 6.22 0.41 3.09
CA GLY A 706 6.42 0.57 4.53
C GLY A 706 6.45 -0.73 5.33
N ALA A 707 6.19 -1.87 4.67
CA ALA A 707 6.20 -3.17 5.32
C ALA A 707 7.62 -3.58 5.73
N GLY A 708 7.70 -4.55 6.65
CA GLY A 708 8.98 -5.16 7.01
C GLY A 708 9.60 -5.93 5.83
N PRO A 709 10.92 -6.19 5.84
CA PRO A 709 11.57 -6.94 4.76
C PRO A 709 10.88 -8.28 4.47
N GLY A 710 10.55 -8.53 3.20
CA GLY A 710 9.89 -9.77 2.75
C GLY A 710 8.41 -9.89 3.11
N VAL A 711 7.79 -8.84 3.65
CA VAL A 711 6.35 -8.81 3.95
C VAL A 711 5.62 -8.06 2.84
N ALA A 712 4.54 -8.63 2.32
CA ALA A 712 3.72 -7.95 1.30
C ALA A 712 3.11 -6.65 1.85
N ALA A 713 3.23 -5.56 1.10
CA ALA A 713 2.45 -4.35 1.35
C ALA A 713 1.01 -4.49 0.83
N PHE A 714 0.78 -5.34 -0.18
CA PHE A 714 -0.54 -5.53 -0.79
C PHE A 714 -0.87 -7.01 -0.97
N MET A 715 -2.11 -7.38 -0.68
CA MET A 715 -2.74 -8.65 -1.06
C MET A 715 -4.15 -8.35 -1.55
N ALA A 716 -4.51 -8.82 -2.74
CA ALA A 716 -5.79 -8.55 -3.39
C ALA A 716 -6.06 -9.58 -4.49
N SER A 717 -7.32 -9.73 -4.92
CA SER A 717 -7.67 -10.47 -6.15
C SER A 717 -7.62 -9.61 -7.42
N SER A 718 -7.45 -8.30 -7.26
CA SER A 718 -7.06 -7.36 -8.30
C SER A 718 -6.48 -6.12 -7.63
N LEU A 719 -5.38 -5.58 -8.17
CA LEU A 719 -4.66 -4.47 -7.57
C LEU A 719 -4.54 -3.31 -8.55
N ILE A 720 -5.03 -2.14 -8.14
CA ILE A 720 -4.84 -0.87 -8.87
C ILE A 720 -4.05 0.10 -8.01
N LEU A 721 -2.88 0.50 -8.49
CA LEU A 721 -2.01 1.49 -7.87
C LEU A 721 -1.88 2.72 -8.77
N GLU A 722 -2.05 3.91 -8.20
CA GLU A 722 -1.89 5.16 -8.94
C GLU A 722 -1.08 6.16 -8.13
N SER A 723 0.02 6.64 -8.70
CA SER A 723 0.87 7.68 -8.14
C SER A 723 0.92 8.87 -9.11
N ALA A 724 -0.02 9.81 -8.95
CA ALA A 724 -0.30 10.83 -9.96
C ALA A 724 0.92 11.70 -10.32
N LYS A 725 1.76 12.04 -9.33
CA LYS A 725 2.96 12.89 -9.47
C LYS A 725 4.22 12.26 -8.86
N GLY A 726 4.14 11.00 -8.44
CA GLY A 726 5.21 10.31 -7.71
C GLY A 726 5.61 8.99 -8.36
N SER A 727 6.39 8.22 -7.62
CA SER A 727 6.82 6.85 -7.97
C SER A 727 6.05 5.80 -7.16
N ILE A 728 6.01 4.57 -7.68
CA ILE A 728 5.56 3.39 -6.92
C ILE A 728 6.80 2.60 -6.54
N GLY A 729 7.16 2.58 -5.26
CA GLY A 729 8.40 1.97 -4.78
C GLY A 729 9.66 2.71 -5.20
N SER A 730 10.82 2.12 -4.88
CA SER A 730 12.14 2.60 -5.30
C SER A 730 13.08 1.43 -5.58
N SER A 731 14.22 1.69 -6.21
CA SER A 731 15.21 0.66 -6.54
C SER A 731 15.78 -0.10 -5.34
N THR A 732 15.83 0.53 -4.15
CA THR A 732 16.28 -0.12 -2.92
C THR A 732 15.12 -0.66 -2.08
N GLN A 733 13.88 -0.29 -2.40
CA GLN A 733 12.70 -0.65 -1.65
C GLN A 733 11.49 -0.78 -2.61
N PRO A 734 11.43 -1.86 -3.40
CA PRO A 734 10.28 -2.11 -4.29
C PRO A 734 9.02 -2.36 -3.46
N VAL A 735 7.86 -2.07 -4.05
CA VAL A 735 6.58 -2.45 -3.47
C VAL A 735 6.40 -3.95 -3.60
N LEU A 736 6.39 -4.65 -2.47
CA LEU A 736 6.12 -6.08 -2.42
C LEU A 736 4.61 -6.33 -2.49
N VAL A 737 4.17 -7.13 -3.46
CA VAL A 737 2.77 -7.54 -3.65
C VAL A 737 2.65 -9.06 -3.48
N GLN A 738 1.48 -9.53 -3.05
CA GLN A 738 1.14 -10.96 -3.00
C GLN A 738 -0.22 -11.15 -3.67
N LEU A 739 -0.17 -11.29 -5.00
CA LEU A 739 -1.35 -11.53 -5.84
C LEU A 739 -1.39 -13.00 -6.26
N GLY A 740 -2.56 -13.54 -6.56
CA GLY A 740 -2.69 -14.83 -7.22
C GLY A 740 -2.21 -14.78 -8.67
N ASP A 741 -1.93 -15.94 -9.26
CA ASP A 741 -1.25 -16.08 -10.57
C ASP A 741 -2.02 -15.43 -11.73
N ASN A 742 -3.33 -15.24 -11.60
CA ASN A 742 -4.20 -14.62 -12.61
C ASN A 742 -4.86 -13.33 -12.10
N ASP A 743 -4.48 -12.84 -10.92
CA ASP A 743 -5.07 -11.64 -10.33
C ASP A 743 -4.44 -10.40 -10.99
N PRO A 744 -5.22 -9.56 -11.72
CA PRO A 744 -4.65 -8.54 -12.58
C PRO A 744 -4.07 -7.36 -11.78
N LEU A 745 -2.89 -6.91 -12.20
CA LEU A 745 -2.23 -5.69 -11.75
C LEU A 745 -2.42 -4.55 -12.75
N ILE A 746 -2.90 -3.41 -12.23
CA ILE A 746 -2.85 -2.11 -12.89
C ILE A 746 -1.96 -1.18 -12.06
N ALA A 747 -0.96 -0.53 -12.67
CA ALA A 747 -0.14 0.46 -11.96
C ALA A 747 0.22 1.66 -12.84
N ARG A 748 0.06 2.88 -12.31
CA ARG A 748 0.38 4.12 -13.05
C ARG A 748 1.19 5.10 -12.20
N ALA A 749 2.22 5.71 -12.77
CA ALA A 749 3.09 6.65 -12.07
C ALA A 749 3.67 7.74 -13.00
N ASP A 750 3.86 8.96 -12.49
CA ASP A 750 4.66 9.98 -13.20
C ASP A 750 6.17 9.69 -13.10
N GLY A 751 6.59 9.12 -11.97
CA GLY A 751 7.92 8.58 -11.75
C GLY A 751 8.01 7.09 -12.04
N ASN A 752 9.03 6.44 -11.45
CA ASN A 752 9.34 5.04 -11.71
C ASN A 752 8.35 4.09 -11.00
N ILE A 753 8.22 2.87 -11.51
CA ILE A 753 7.47 1.78 -10.86
C ILE A 753 8.44 0.64 -10.52
N PHE A 754 8.51 0.26 -9.25
CA PHE A 754 9.28 -0.88 -8.74
C PHE A 754 8.35 -1.82 -7.98
N ILE A 755 8.01 -2.97 -8.57
CA ILE A 755 7.10 -3.96 -7.98
C ILE A 755 7.77 -5.33 -7.96
N THR A 756 7.64 -6.03 -6.84
CA THR A 756 8.09 -7.42 -6.69
C THR A 756 6.94 -8.27 -6.20
N GLN A 757 6.58 -9.28 -6.99
CA GLN A 757 5.62 -10.30 -6.63
C GLN A 757 6.24 -11.28 -5.62
N LEU A 758 5.49 -11.64 -4.59
CA LEU A 758 5.81 -12.71 -3.62
C LEU A 758 5.00 -13.98 -3.87
N GLY A 759 3.89 -13.88 -4.60
CA GLY A 759 3.20 -15.02 -5.24
C GLY A 759 4.06 -15.67 -6.32
N ASN A 760 3.47 -16.56 -7.12
CA ASN A 760 4.20 -17.21 -8.20
C ASN A 760 4.25 -16.31 -9.44
N ASP A 761 3.15 -16.22 -10.19
CA ASP A 761 3.12 -15.42 -11.43
C ASP A 761 2.62 -13.99 -11.14
N LEU A 762 3.02 -13.04 -11.98
CA LEU A 762 2.51 -11.66 -11.98
C LEU A 762 1.72 -11.42 -13.28
N ALA A 763 0.40 -11.42 -13.16
CA ALA A 763 -0.51 -11.09 -14.27
C ALA A 763 -0.65 -9.57 -14.42
N VAL A 764 -0.18 -9.04 -15.54
CA VAL A 764 -0.20 -7.62 -15.87
C VAL A 764 -1.42 -7.31 -16.74
N ASP A 765 -2.26 -6.38 -16.31
CA ASP A 765 -3.32 -5.80 -17.16
C ASP A 765 -2.78 -4.56 -17.87
N THR A 766 -2.61 -3.44 -17.13
CA THR A 766 -2.00 -2.22 -17.69
C THR A 766 -1.04 -1.52 -16.73
N LEU A 767 0.18 -1.25 -17.20
CA LEU A 767 1.19 -0.48 -16.49
C LEU A 767 1.64 0.71 -17.32
N PHE A 768 1.62 1.89 -16.71
CA PHE A 768 2.06 3.12 -17.36
C PHE A 768 3.01 3.94 -16.48
N SER A 769 4.18 4.28 -17.01
CA SER A 769 5.10 5.22 -16.37
C SER A 769 5.65 6.21 -17.39
N ARG A 770 5.80 7.48 -16.99
CA ARG A 770 6.57 8.47 -17.79
C ARG A 770 8.09 8.35 -17.58
N ALA A 771 8.54 7.36 -16.81
CA ALA A 771 9.92 7.02 -16.53
C ALA A 771 10.10 5.50 -16.70
N GLY A 772 10.86 4.82 -15.83
CA GLY A 772 11.12 3.39 -15.94
C GLY A 772 10.19 2.49 -15.12
N ILE A 773 10.08 1.23 -15.54
CA ILE A 773 9.37 0.16 -14.83
C ILE A 773 10.31 -1.02 -14.55
N TRP A 774 10.29 -1.52 -13.32
CA TRP A 774 11.01 -2.70 -12.83
C TRP A 774 10.01 -3.68 -12.21
N LEU A 775 9.87 -4.85 -12.83
CA LEU A 775 9.03 -5.93 -12.34
C LEU A 775 9.87 -7.17 -12.03
N THR A 776 9.59 -7.76 -10.87
CA THR A 776 10.21 -9.03 -10.47
C THR A 776 9.12 -10.02 -10.07
N ALA A 777 9.16 -11.25 -10.60
CA ALA A 777 8.30 -12.35 -10.21
C ALA A 777 9.09 -13.66 -10.01
N PRO A 778 8.80 -14.45 -8.96
CA PRO A 778 9.39 -15.78 -8.79
C PRO A 778 9.01 -16.75 -9.92
N GLY A 779 7.79 -16.64 -10.42
CA GLY A 779 7.29 -17.31 -11.61
C GLY A 779 7.38 -16.41 -12.84
N SER A 780 6.32 -16.40 -13.64
CA SER A 780 6.23 -15.71 -14.92
C SER A 780 5.66 -14.30 -14.77
N ILE A 781 6.00 -13.40 -15.70
CA ILE A 781 5.29 -12.11 -15.87
C ILE A 781 4.48 -12.25 -17.16
N ILE A 782 3.16 -12.29 -17.01
CA ILE A 782 2.25 -12.66 -18.10
C ILE A 782 1.27 -11.52 -18.39
N ASP A 783 0.79 -11.46 -19.63
CA ASP A 783 -0.41 -10.70 -19.94
C ASP A 783 -1.62 -11.39 -19.25
N ALA A 784 -2.35 -10.62 -18.45
CA ALA A 784 -3.55 -11.07 -17.74
C ALA A 784 -4.72 -11.41 -18.69
N PHE A 785 -4.75 -10.86 -19.91
CA PHE A 785 -5.82 -11.03 -20.87
C PHE A 785 -5.23 -11.31 -22.26
N ASN A 786 -5.63 -12.41 -22.91
CA ASN A 786 -5.11 -12.74 -24.24
C ASN A 786 -5.67 -11.80 -25.32
N THR A 787 -5.05 -10.62 -25.44
CA THR A 787 -5.39 -9.50 -26.32
C THR A 787 -4.10 -8.87 -26.81
N ASP A 788 -4.04 -8.37 -28.03
CA ASP A 788 -2.85 -7.66 -28.54
C ASP A 788 -2.77 -6.19 -28.06
N ASP A 789 -3.48 -5.86 -26.98
CA ASP A 789 -3.49 -4.52 -26.39
C ASP A 789 -2.21 -4.30 -25.59
N THR A 790 -1.59 -3.12 -25.69
CA THR A 790 -0.36 -2.83 -24.93
C THR A 790 -0.58 -2.96 -23.43
N ASN A 791 0.13 -3.88 -22.77
CA ASN A 791 0.07 -4.06 -21.33
C ASN A 791 1.00 -3.08 -20.61
N ILE A 792 2.21 -2.81 -21.13
CA ILE A 792 3.21 -1.99 -20.45
C ILE A 792 3.68 -0.85 -21.35
N ARG A 793 3.48 0.40 -20.90
CA ARG A 793 4.01 1.60 -21.54
C ARG A 793 4.96 2.33 -20.59
N ALA A 794 6.22 2.48 -21.01
CA ALA A 794 7.25 3.11 -20.19
C ALA A 794 8.33 3.77 -21.07
N GLN A 795 9.18 4.59 -20.45
CA GLN A 795 10.45 4.97 -21.07
C GLN A 795 11.39 3.76 -21.09
N THR A 796 11.70 3.17 -19.94
CA THR A 796 12.58 1.99 -19.84
C THR A 796 11.87 0.84 -19.13
N LEU A 797 12.16 -0.40 -19.53
CA LEU A 797 11.52 -1.58 -18.96
C LEU A 797 12.55 -2.63 -18.53
N ASN A 798 12.47 -3.04 -17.28
CA ASN A 798 13.32 -4.05 -16.68
C ASN A 798 12.46 -5.18 -16.11
N LEU A 799 12.60 -6.38 -16.65
CA LEU A 799 11.80 -7.55 -16.28
C LEU A 799 12.70 -8.66 -15.75
N LEU A 800 12.36 -9.21 -14.58
CA LEU A 800 13.01 -10.38 -14.00
C LEU A 800 11.94 -11.41 -13.61
N ALA A 801 11.84 -12.49 -14.39
CA ALA A 801 10.91 -13.59 -14.15
C ALA A 801 11.69 -14.88 -13.90
N GLY A 802 11.38 -15.61 -12.83
CA GLY A 802 11.94 -16.96 -12.62
C GLY A 802 11.29 -18.04 -13.50
N GLY A 803 10.17 -17.71 -14.16
CA GLY A 803 9.49 -18.43 -15.24
C GLY A 803 9.63 -17.68 -16.59
N SER A 804 8.53 -17.52 -17.33
CA SER A 804 8.54 -16.86 -18.65
C SER A 804 8.17 -15.37 -18.59
N LEU A 805 8.49 -14.64 -19.66
CA LEU A 805 7.86 -13.35 -19.98
C LEU A 805 6.86 -13.60 -21.09
N GLY A 806 5.56 -13.43 -20.83
CA GLY A 806 4.51 -13.86 -21.75
C GLY A 806 4.56 -15.37 -22.04
N THR A 807 3.85 -15.79 -23.09
CA THR A 807 3.80 -17.16 -23.60
C THR A 807 3.73 -17.15 -25.14
N ALA A 808 4.04 -18.27 -25.79
CA ALA A 808 3.95 -18.37 -27.26
C ALA A 808 2.54 -18.09 -27.82
N SER A 809 1.49 -18.31 -27.03
CA SER A 809 0.09 -18.07 -27.42
C SER A 809 -0.49 -16.76 -26.87
N ASN A 810 0.25 -16.04 -26.03
CA ASN A 810 -0.16 -14.79 -25.39
C ASN A 810 1.11 -14.01 -25.01
N PHE A 811 1.57 -13.16 -25.93
CA PHE A 811 2.78 -12.36 -25.74
C PHE A 811 2.55 -11.32 -24.65
N LEU A 812 3.61 -10.85 -24.01
CA LEU A 812 3.52 -9.64 -23.19
C LEU A 812 3.73 -8.43 -24.12
N ASP A 813 2.69 -7.62 -24.26
CA ASP A 813 2.66 -6.47 -25.16
C ASP A 813 3.21 -5.21 -24.47
N ILE A 814 4.23 -4.61 -25.07
CA ILE A 814 5.02 -3.52 -24.52
C ILE A 814 5.09 -2.33 -25.48
N GLY A 815 5.30 -1.13 -24.93
CA GLY A 815 5.52 0.10 -25.69
C GLY A 815 6.61 0.93 -25.03
N LEU A 816 7.79 0.96 -25.65
CA LEU A 816 8.97 1.66 -25.13
C LEU A 816 9.32 2.84 -26.03
N GLY A 817 10.07 3.80 -25.49
CA GLY A 817 10.39 5.02 -26.22
C GLY A 817 9.57 6.21 -25.75
N PRO A 818 9.67 7.33 -26.46
CA PRO A 818 9.73 8.65 -25.85
C PRO A 818 8.52 8.99 -25.00
N ARG A 819 8.77 9.76 -23.94
CA ARG A 819 7.75 10.23 -22.98
C ARG A 819 6.56 10.94 -23.66
N LEU A 820 6.77 11.50 -24.86
CA LEU A 820 5.78 12.15 -25.73
C LEU A 820 6.20 11.96 -27.21
N GLU A 821 5.25 11.93 -28.15
CA GLU A 821 5.55 11.85 -29.61
C GLU A 821 6.50 12.95 -30.11
N SER A 822 6.62 14.06 -29.38
CA SER A 822 7.53 15.17 -29.70
C SER A 822 8.97 15.00 -29.23
N ASP A 823 9.26 13.98 -28.41
CA ASP A 823 10.57 13.78 -27.82
C ASP A 823 11.39 12.83 -28.71
N THR A 824 12.17 13.39 -29.63
CA THR A 824 12.92 12.61 -30.62
C THR A 824 14.25 12.07 -30.09
N ASP A 825 14.65 12.47 -28.88
CA ASP A 825 15.96 12.14 -28.29
C ASP A 825 15.85 11.10 -27.16
N ASP A 826 14.63 10.71 -26.78
CA ASP A 826 14.35 9.78 -25.68
C ASP A 826 14.11 8.35 -26.19
N THR A 827 15.18 7.56 -26.30
CA THR A 827 15.15 6.17 -26.73
C THR A 827 15.01 5.23 -25.54
N GLY A 828 13.80 4.72 -25.35
CA GLY A 828 13.49 3.70 -24.36
C GLY A 828 14.02 2.32 -24.73
N TYR A 829 14.43 1.53 -23.74
CA TYR A 829 15.03 0.20 -23.97
C TYR A 829 14.50 -0.88 -23.02
N LEU A 830 14.66 -2.13 -23.44
CA LEU A 830 14.29 -3.34 -22.73
C LEU A 830 15.53 -4.04 -22.15
N THR A 831 15.46 -4.32 -20.84
CA THR A 831 16.29 -5.33 -20.16
C THR A 831 15.38 -6.43 -19.62
N ALA A 832 15.59 -7.68 -20.05
CA ALA A 832 14.74 -8.80 -19.70
C ALA A 832 15.57 -10.03 -19.30
N ASN A 833 15.19 -10.69 -18.22
CA ASN A 833 15.71 -11.99 -17.82
C ASN A 833 14.54 -12.92 -17.48
N ALA A 834 14.40 -13.98 -18.26
CA ALA A 834 13.39 -15.01 -18.09
C ALA A 834 14.05 -16.34 -17.72
N GLY A 835 13.57 -16.98 -16.66
CA GLY A 835 14.00 -18.31 -16.27
C GLY A 835 13.67 -19.39 -17.31
N THR A 836 12.66 -19.15 -18.14
CA THR A 836 12.30 -20.01 -19.29
C THR A 836 12.26 -19.20 -20.59
N GLY A 837 11.10 -18.99 -21.21
CA GLY A 837 10.98 -18.30 -22.50
C GLY A 837 10.66 -16.81 -22.36
N ALA A 838 11.11 -15.98 -23.31
CA ALA A 838 10.70 -14.58 -23.41
C ALA A 838 9.90 -14.35 -24.70
N PHE A 839 8.62 -14.01 -24.56
CA PHE A 839 7.65 -13.78 -25.64
C PHE A 839 7.13 -12.34 -25.53
N LEU A 840 7.76 -11.44 -26.27
CA LEU A 840 7.54 -9.99 -26.16
C LEU A 840 7.12 -9.40 -27.50
N ARG A 841 6.13 -8.52 -27.48
CA ARG A 841 5.65 -7.84 -28.68
C ARG A 841 5.58 -6.34 -28.41
N SER A 842 6.04 -5.53 -29.36
CA SER A 842 5.87 -4.09 -29.36
C SER A 842 4.97 -3.70 -30.53
N PRO A 843 3.64 -3.62 -30.35
CA PRO A 843 2.70 -3.56 -31.48
C PRO A 843 2.87 -2.35 -32.41
N SER A 844 3.36 -1.22 -31.88
CA SER A 844 3.34 0.06 -32.61
C SER A 844 4.59 0.93 -32.47
N LEU A 845 5.50 0.60 -31.55
CA LEU A 845 6.71 1.40 -31.28
C LEU A 845 7.98 0.60 -31.61
N PRO A 846 9.08 1.28 -31.95
CA PRO A 846 10.39 0.63 -32.08
C PRO A 846 10.77 -0.06 -30.79
N LEU A 847 11.43 -1.20 -30.88
CA LEU A 847 11.86 -1.97 -29.73
C LEU A 847 13.38 -2.07 -29.69
N ILE A 848 13.97 -1.44 -28.67
CA ILE A 848 15.40 -1.50 -28.42
C ILE A 848 15.69 -2.59 -27.38
N LEU A 849 16.45 -3.60 -27.81
CA LEU A 849 16.90 -4.73 -27.00
C LEU A 849 18.27 -4.41 -26.42
N HIS A 850 18.29 -3.94 -25.17
CA HIS A 850 19.54 -3.69 -24.45
C HIS A 850 20.14 -4.98 -23.90
N GLN A 851 19.31 -5.83 -23.28
CA GLN A 851 19.70 -7.18 -22.89
C GLN A 851 18.45 -8.06 -22.75
N VAL A 852 18.44 -9.24 -23.38
CA VAL A 852 17.35 -10.21 -23.25
C VAL A 852 17.93 -11.60 -23.09
N ASP A 853 17.82 -12.17 -21.89
CA ASP A 853 18.28 -13.52 -21.60
C ASP A 853 17.09 -14.42 -21.26
N ALA A 854 17.05 -15.60 -21.88
CA ALA A 854 16.02 -16.60 -21.64
C ALA A 854 16.63 -18.00 -21.39
N GLY A 855 16.06 -18.75 -20.46
CA GLY A 855 16.44 -20.15 -20.19
C GLY A 855 16.07 -21.14 -21.29
N THR A 856 15.19 -20.79 -22.24
CA THR A 856 14.79 -21.65 -23.36
C THR A 856 14.87 -20.96 -24.71
N GLU A 857 13.97 -20.01 -24.98
CA GLU A 857 13.82 -19.33 -26.26
C GLU A 857 13.50 -17.85 -26.07
N VAL A 858 13.87 -17.02 -27.05
CA VAL A 858 13.44 -15.62 -27.16
C VAL A 858 12.64 -15.48 -28.44
N ARG A 859 11.44 -14.89 -28.33
CA ARG A 859 10.63 -14.45 -29.46
C ARG A 859 10.24 -12.99 -29.25
N VAL A 860 10.73 -12.14 -30.14
CA VAL A 860 10.49 -10.70 -30.11
C VAL A 860 9.84 -10.26 -31.40
N ILE A 861 8.77 -9.48 -31.29
CA ILE A 861 8.06 -8.91 -32.43
C ILE A 861 8.02 -7.39 -32.26
N GLY A 862 8.72 -6.64 -33.10
CA GLY A 862 8.59 -5.18 -33.21
C GLY A 862 7.58 -4.82 -34.29
N GLY A 863 6.68 -3.87 -34.01
CA GLY A 863 5.70 -3.36 -34.98
C GLY A 863 6.29 -2.36 -35.97
N THR A 864 7.45 -1.80 -35.65
CA THR A 864 8.29 -1.00 -36.58
C THR A 864 9.70 -1.59 -36.54
N ASP A 865 10.69 -0.91 -35.99
CA ASP A 865 12.08 -1.38 -35.94
C ASP A 865 12.35 -2.24 -34.70
N VAL A 866 13.27 -3.19 -34.84
CA VAL A 866 13.94 -3.83 -33.69
C VAL A 866 15.43 -3.48 -33.72
N VAL A 867 15.92 -2.83 -32.68
CA VAL A 867 17.33 -2.47 -32.53
C VAL A 867 17.98 -3.37 -31.49
N VAL A 868 19.09 -4.02 -31.84
CA VAL A 868 19.87 -4.88 -30.95
C VAL A 868 21.11 -4.13 -30.48
N GLU A 869 21.03 -3.53 -29.29
CA GLU A 869 22.12 -2.77 -28.67
C GLU A 869 23.03 -3.63 -27.77
N GLY A 870 22.49 -4.70 -27.19
CA GLY A 870 23.29 -5.62 -26.38
C GLY A 870 22.97 -7.09 -26.63
N ALA A 871 23.13 -7.93 -25.60
CA ALA A 871 23.09 -9.37 -25.76
C ALA A 871 21.64 -9.89 -25.76
N VAL A 872 21.29 -10.68 -26.77
CA VAL A 872 20.03 -11.44 -26.83
C VAL A 872 20.39 -12.93 -26.86
N THR A 873 20.15 -13.63 -25.75
CA THR A 873 20.65 -15.00 -25.56
C THR A 873 19.57 -15.99 -25.15
N ALA A 874 19.58 -17.15 -25.79
CA ALA A 874 18.73 -18.29 -25.44
C ALA A 874 19.39 -19.60 -25.89
N PRO A 875 19.28 -20.71 -25.15
CA PRO A 875 19.97 -21.95 -25.51
C PRO A 875 19.35 -22.69 -26.71
N VAL A 876 18.07 -22.47 -27.05
CA VAL A 876 17.38 -23.23 -28.11
C VAL A 876 17.16 -22.39 -29.37
N SER A 877 16.46 -21.27 -29.24
CA SER A 877 16.17 -20.40 -30.40
C SER A 877 16.03 -18.92 -30.02
N VAL A 878 16.41 -18.05 -30.94
CA VAL A 878 16.05 -16.62 -30.93
C VAL A 878 15.35 -16.29 -32.24
N ASP A 879 14.09 -15.89 -32.16
CA ASP A 879 13.28 -15.43 -33.28
C ASP A 879 12.98 -13.93 -33.13
N ILE A 880 13.44 -13.11 -34.08
CA ILE A 880 13.15 -11.67 -34.13
C ILE A 880 12.38 -11.36 -35.39
N ALA A 881 11.24 -10.69 -35.23
CA ALA A 881 10.47 -10.11 -36.33
C ALA A 881 10.32 -8.60 -36.14
N ALA A 882 10.36 -7.86 -37.24
CA ALA A 882 10.15 -6.41 -37.27
C ALA A 882 9.11 -6.02 -38.34
N GLY A 883 8.41 -4.92 -38.08
CA GLY A 883 7.54 -4.24 -39.04
C GLY A 883 8.33 -3.76 -40.23
N ASP A 884 9.46 -3.09 -39.97
CA ASP A 884 10.37 -2.50 -40.94
C ASP A 884 11.80 -3.06 -40.74
N ASP A 885 12.71 -2.34 -40.07
CA ASP A 885 14.12 -2.75 -40.00
C ASP A 885 14.47 -3.59 -38.75
N VAL A 886 15.42 -4.51 -38.90
CA VAL A 886 16.20 -5.06 -37.77
C VAL A 886 17.62 -4.51 -37.85
N ARG A 887 18.07 -3.78 -36.83
CA ARG A 887 19.38 -3.12 -36.82
C ARG A 887 20.24 -3.59 -35.66
N PHE A 888 21.49 -3.95 -35.93
CA PHE A 888 22.49 -4.15 -34.88
C PHE A 888 23.24 -2.84 -34.58
N ASP A 889 23.29 -2.45 -33.31
CA ASP A 889 24.04 -1.28 -32.83
C ASP A 889 25.07 -1.69 -31.78
N GLY A 890 25.87 -2.69 -32.13
CA GLY A 890 26.89 -3.28 -31.26
C GLY A 890 26.45 -4.42 -30.36
N GLY A 891 25.16 -4.76 -30.36
CA GLY A 891 24.63 -5.95 -29.72
C GLY A 891 24.92 -7.25 -30.49
N GLN A 892 24.59 -8.38 -29.87
CA GLN A 892 24.78 -9.71 -30.44
C GLN A 892 23.61 -10.64 -30.09
N ILE A 893 23.15 -11.42 -31.07
CA ILE A 893 22.23 -12.54 -30.86
C ILE A 893 23.04 -13.84 -30.74
N ALA A 894 22.80 -14.63 -29.70
CA ALA A 894 23.45 -15.92 -29.49
C ALA A 894 22.46 -17.03 -29.14
N SER A 895 22.40 -18.08 -29.97
CA SER A 895 21.54 -19.25 -29.74
C SER A 895 22.00 -20.51 -30.48
N ASP A 896 21.27 -21.62 -30.37
CA ASP A 896 21.47 -22.77 -31.27
C ASP A 896 20.90 -22.48 -32.66
N THR A 897 19.70 -21.89 -32.72
CA THR A 897 19.08 -21.45 -33.97
C THR A 897 18.66 -19.99 -33.89
N VAL A 898 18.84 -19.24 -34.97
CA VAL A 898 18.43 -17.83 -35.05
C VAL A 898 17.58 -17.60 -36.29
N ALA A 899 16.43 -16.96 -36.13
CA ALA A 899 15.61 -16.50 -37.25
C ALA A 899 15.38 -14.98 -37.14
N ILE A 900 15.63 -14.25 -38.23
CA ILE A 900 15.36 -12.82 -38.33
C ILE A 900 14.48 -12.57 -39.54
N SER A 901 13.40 -11.81 -39.33
CA SER A 901 12.48 -11.37 -40.38
C SER A 901 12.24 -9.87 -40.25
N ALA A 902 12.88 -9.10 -41.13
CA ALA A 902 12.59 -7.68 -41.30
C ALA A 902 11.46 -7.49 -42.32
N GLY A 903 10.75 -6.38 -42.22
CA GLY A 903 9.89 -5.86 -43.27
C GLY A 903 8.59 -6.60 -43.53
N SER A 904 7.86 -6.91 -42.47
CA SER A 904 6.51 -7.45 -42.60
C SER A 904 5.52 -6.47 -43.26
N ASP A 905 5.82 -5.17 -43.32
CA ASP A 905 5.06 -4.18 -44.07
C ASP A 905 5.36 -4.16 -45.60
N GLY A 906 6.29 -5.01 -46.05
CA GLY A 906 6.75 -5.11 -47.44
C GLY A 906 8.02 -4.30 -47.76
N THR A 907 8.54 -3.56 -46.79
CA THR A 907 9.81 -2.80 -46.84
C THR A 907 10.64 -3.12 -45.61
N GLY A 908 11.96 -3.19 -45.71
CA GLY A 908 12.78 -3.43 -44.52
C GLY A 908 14.10 -4.14 -44.80
N ASN A 909 15.03 -3.92 -43.90
CA ASN A 909 16.43 -4.32 -43.97
C ASN A 909 16.84 -5.05 -42.69
N VAL A 910 17.87 -5.88 -42.81
CA VAL A 910 18.67 -6.33 -41.67
C VAL A 910 20.03 -5.65 -41.75
N ALA A 911 20.26 -4.62 -40.94
CA ALA A 911 21.49 -3.83 -40.96
C ALA A 911 22.54 -4.38 -39.98
N GLY A 912 23.76 -4.63 -40.47
CA GLY A 912 24.88 -5.10 -39.65
C GLY A 912 25.43 -4.01 -38.72
N SER A 913 26.21 -4.43 -37.72
CA SER A 913 26.81 -3.48 -36.78
C SER A 913 28.07 -2.81 -37.35
N PRO A 914 28.30 -1.50 -37.11
CA PRO A 914 29.57 -0.84 -37.41
C PRO A 914 30.70 -1.27 -36.44
N THR A 915 30.38 -1.96 -35.34
CA THR A 915 31.38 -2.41 -34.37
C THR A 915 31.93 -3.79 -34.73
N ALA A 916 33.20 -4.02 -34.40
CA ALA A 916 33.86 -5.30 -34.68
C ALA A 916 33.29 -6.42 -33.79
N GLY A 917 32.77 -7.48 -34.41
CA GLY A 917 32.17 -8.60 -33.70
C GLY A 917 31.37 -9.48 -34.65
N ALA A 918 30.78 -10.55 -34.13
CA ALA A 918 29.70 -11.23 -34.83
C ALA A 918 28.38 -10.64 -34.32
N ASP A 919 27.52 -10.20 -35.23
CA ASP A 919 26.15 -9.77 -34.92
C ASP A 919 25.30 -10.96 -34.49
N ILE A 920 25.53 -12.12 -35.13
CA ILE A 920 24.78 -13.36 -34.89
C ILE A 920 25.75 -14.51 -34.64
N VAL A 921 25.49 -15.29 -33.60
CA VAL A 921 26.17 -16.55 -33.28
C VAL A 921 25.12 -17.64 -33.13
N ALA A 922 25.00 -18.51 -34.14
CA ALA A 922 24.05 -19.63 -34.15
C ALA A 922 24.80 -20.96 -34.23
N ALA A 923 24.56 -21.88 -33.30
CA ALA A 923 25.32 -23.14 -33.24
C ALA A 923 24.99 -24.13 -34.34
N THR A 924 23.74 -24.12 -34.81
CA THR A 924 23.24 -25.01 -35.85
C THR A 924 22.91 -24.25 -37.13
N SER A 925 22.10 -23.19 -37.06
CA SER A 925 21.66 -22.48 -38.26
C SER A 925 21.18 -21.06 -37.99
N ALA A 926 21.37 -20.16 -38.95
CA ALA A 926 20.71 -18.87 -38.98
C ALA A 926 19.91 -18.69 -40.28
N PHE A 927 18.67 -18.19 -40.16
CA PHE A 927 17.79 -17.86 -41.28
C PHE A 927 17.44 -16.37 -41.22
N ILE A 928 17.69 -15.64 -42.30
CA ILE A 928 17.56 -14.18 -42.33
C ILE A 928 16.81 -13.77 -43.59
N THR A 929 15.70 -13.06 -43.40
CA THR A 929 14.89 -12.55 -44.50
C THR A 929 14.59 -11.06 -44.33
N ALA A 930 14.69 -10.32 -45.43
CA ALA A 930 14.38 -8.90 -45.51
C ALA A 930 13.93 -8.57 -46.95
N PRO A 931 12.83 -7.83 -47.18
CA PRO A 931 12.40 -7.46 -48.53
C PRO A 931 13.45 -6.67 -49.33
N GLN A 932 14.23 -5.81 -48.66
CA GLN A 932 15.18 -4.91 -49.32
C GLN A 932 16.63 -5.40 -49.22
N GLY A 933 17.23 -5.33 -48.03
CA GLY A 933 18.67 -5.55 -47.89
C GLY A 933 19.07 -6.30 -46.63
N ILE A 934 20.11 -7.14 -46.73
CA ILE A 934 20.83 -7.72 -45.59
C ILE A 934 22.26 -7.17 -45.62
N GLY A 935 22.76 -6.64 -44.51
CA GLY A 935 24.04 -5.94 -44.46
C GLY A 935 24.00 -4.53 -45.06
N THR A 936 22.84 -3.86 -44.97
CA THR A 936 22.70 -2.46 -45.41
C THR A 936 23.54 -1.55 -44.53
N GLY A 937 24.40 -0.72 -45.15
CA GLY A 937 25.34 0.17 -44.45
C GLY A 937 26.65 -0.53 -44.09
N ASP A 938 26.59 -1.47 -43.15
CA ASP A 938 27.72 -2.31 -42.72
C ASP A 938 27.40 -3.81 -42.95
N PRO A 939 28.40 -4.64 -43.31
CA PRO A 939 28.17 -6.06 -43.55
C PRO A 939 27.63 -6.78 -42.31
N LEU A 940 26.66 -7.68 -42.51
CA LEU A 940 26.16 -8.52 -41.42
C LEU A 940 27.17 -9.63 -41.11
N ASN A 941 27.66 -9.68 -39.87
CA ASN A 941 28.66 -10.65 -39.43
C ASN A 941 28.00 -11.84 -38.73
N VAL A 942 28.02 -13.01 -39.37
CA VAL A 942 27.33 -14.22 -38.88
C VAL A 942 28.32 -15.35 -38.57
N ARG A 943 28.14 -15.99 -37.42
CA ARG A 943 28.85 -17.22 -37.04
C ARG A 943 27.89 -18.40 -36.94
N THR A 944 27.89 -19.25 -37.96
CA THR A 944 27.00 -20.42 -38.05
C THR A 944 27.54 -21.44 -39.05
N PRO A 945 27.33 -22.76 -38.86
CA PRO A 945 27.66 -23.74 -39.90
C PRO A 945 26.66 -23.75 -41.07
N GLN A 946 25.42 -23.30 -40.87
CA GLN A 946 24.41 -23.16 -41.92
C GLN A 946 23.77 -21.77 -41.90
N LEU A 947 23.73 -21.10 -43.05
CA LEU A 947 23.18 -19.76 -43.22
C LEU A 947 22.27 -19.68 -44.44
N ASP A 948 21.04 -19.25 -44.22
CA ASP A 948 20.04 -19.05 -45.26
C ASP A 948 19.65 -17.56 -45.32
N LEU A 949 19.84 -16.93 -46.49
CA LEU A 949 19.68 -15.49 -46.72
C LEU A 949 18.66 -15.22 -47.83
N GLN A 950 17.71 -14.31 -47.56
CA GLN A 950 16.68 -13.90 -48.52
C GLN A 950 16.45 -12.39 -48.52
N ALA A 951 16.92 -11.70 -49.56
CA ALA A 951 16.78 -10.26 -49.75
C ALA A 951 17.09 -9.83 -51.19
N ASP A 952 16.68 -8.62 -51.59
CA ASP A 952 17.05 -8.07 -52.89
C ASP A 952 18.55 -7.71 -52.96
N THR A 953 19.12 -7.19 -51.87
CA THR A 953 20.55 -6.88 -51.75
C THR A 953 21.18 -7.56 -50.54
N MET A 954 22.44 -8.00 -50.65
CA MET A 954 23.15 -8.68 -49.55
C MET A 954 24.63 -8.27 -49.45
N ASP A 955 25.11 -7.96 -48.24
CA ASP A 955 26.54 -7.85 -47.87
C ASP A 955 26.78 -8.60 -46.55
N VAL A 956 27.31 -9.82 -46.64
CA VAL A 956 27.40 -10.73 -45.48
C VAL A 956 28.78 -11.32 -45.31
N VAL A 957 29.27 -11.31 -44.07
CA VAL A 957 30.49 -12.00 -43.65
C VAL A 957 30.08 -13.22 -42.83
N ALA A 958 30.47 -14.44 -43.25
CA ALA A 958 30.05 -15.67 -42.57
C ALA A 958 31.20 -16.66 -42.31
N THR A 959 31.18 -17.24 -41.12
CA THR A 959 32.12 -18.29 -40.68
C THR A 959 31.40 -19.32 -39.81
N PRO A 960 31.82 -20.60 -39.76
CA PRO A 960 31.28 -21.52 -38.78
C PRO A 960 31.81 -21.23 -37.38
N ILE A 961 31.04 -21.57 -36.33
CA ILE A 961 31.46 -21.38 -34.92
C ILE A 961 32.87 -21.95 -34.69
N ASN A 962 33.12 -23.12 -35.27
CA ASN A 962 34.45 -23.69 -35.40
C ASN A 962 34.85 -23.67 -36.87
N THR A 963 35.89 -22.90 -37.21
CA THR A 963 36.41 -22.81 -38.58
C THR A 963 36.88 -24.14 -39.19
N ALA A 964 37.03 -25.21 -38.39
CA ALA A 964 37.30 -26.57 -38.87
C ALA A 964 36.05 -27.34 -39.34
N LEU A 965 34.86 -26.75 -39.25
CA LEU A 965 33.60 -27.31 -39.75
C LEU A 965 33.27 -26.72 -41.13
N PRO A 966 32.48 -27.46 -41.96
CA PRO A 966 31.99 -26.92 -43.22
C PRO A 966 31.03 -25.74 -42.97
N LEU A 967 31.02 -24.80 -43.92
CA LEU A 967 30.06 -23.70 -43.98
C LEU A 967 29.13 -23.90 -45.18
N MET A 968 27.82 -23.96 -44.93
CA MET A 968 26.79 -24.00 -45.97
C MET A 968 26.02 -22.68 -46.01
N VAL A 969 25.89 -22.09 -47.20
CA VAL A 969 25.16 -20.83 -47.41
C VAL A 969 24.14 -20.99 -48.54
N ASN A 970 22.93 -20.48 -48.37
CA ASN A 970 21.97 -20.24 -49.45
C ASN A 970 21.66 -18.75 -49.53
N ALA A 971 21.67 -18.18 -50.74
CA ALA A 971 21.39 -16.78 -50.99
C ALA A 971 20.50 -16.60 -52.24
N SER A 972 19.35 -15.97 -52.04
CA SER A 972 18.38 -15.67 -53.10
C SER A 972 17.58 -14.40 -52.78
N GLY A 973 16.79 -13.91 -53.75
CA GLY A 973 15.71 -12.99 -53.43
C GLY A 973 14.64 -13.64 -52.54
N VAL A 974 13.76 -12.84 -51.95
CA VAL A 974 12.64 -13.34 -51.12
C VAL A 974 11.81 -14.35 -51.92
N GLY A 975 11.47 -15.47 -51.28
CA GLY A 975 10.73 -16.56 -51.89
C GLY A 975 11.49 -17.33 -52.97
N GLY A 976 12.82 -17.31 -52.94
CA GLY A 976 13.68 -17.98 -53.91
C GLY A 976 13.72 -17.27 -55.27
N SER A 977 13.38 -15.98 -55.30
CA SER A 977 13.50 -15.13 -56.50
C SER A 977 14.96 -14.74 -56.76
N MET A 978 15.21 -13.96 -57.81
CA MET A 978 16.56 -13.47 -58.12
C MET A 978 16.82 -12.17 -57.36
N ALA A 979 17.83 -12.15 -56.48
CA ALA A 979 18.30 -10.93 -55.83
C ALA A 979 18.92 -9.97 -56.86
N SER A 980 18.90 -8.66 -56.63
CA SER A 980 19.59 -7.69 -57.50
C SER A 980 21.11 -7.75 -57.33
N ASP A 981 21.62 -7.85 -56.10
CA ASP A 981 23.06 -7.95 -55.82
C ASP A 981 23.39 -8.78 -54.58
N VAL A 982 24.40 -9.65 -54.66
CA VAL A 982 24.84 -10.51 -53.54
C VAL A 982 26.34 -10.44 -53.33
N LYS A 983 26.77 -9.91 -52.19
CA LYS A 983 28.16 -9.86 -51.75
C LYS A 983 28.37 -10.73 -50.51
N LEU A 984 29.28 -11.70 -50.61
CA LEU A 984 29.56 -12.69 -49.57
C LEU A 984 31.06 -12.76 -49.28
N ASP A 985 31.46 -12.69 -48.01
CA ASP A 985 32.81 -13.03 -47.54
C ASP A 985 32.74 -14.22 -46.59
N LEU A 986 33.21 -15.37 -47.05
CA LEU A 986 33.01 -16.67 -46.45
C LEU A 986 34.35 -17.27 -46.04
N ALA A 987 34.45 -17.85 -44.84
CA ALA A 987 35.66 -18.56 -44.44
C ALA A 987 35.39 -19.86 -43.70
N SER A 988 36.08 -20.92 -44.12
CA SER A 988 36.16 -22.22 -43.43
C SER A 988 37.47 -22.91 -43.81
N THR A 989 38.14 -23.51 -42.84
CA THR A 989 39.36 -24.32 -43.07
C THR A 989 39.05 -25.74 -43.57
N ASP A 990 37.77 -26.14 -43.61
CA ASP A 990 37.31 -27.41 -44.17
C ASP A 990 36.72 -27.22 -45.57
N SER A 991 35.50 -26.68 -45.68
CA SER A 991 34.86 -26.39 -46.96
C SER A 991 33.80 -25.30 -46.85
N VAL A 992 33.59 -24.57 -47.95
CA VAL A 992 32.47 -23.64 -48.13
C VAL A 992 31.61 -24.13 -49.29
N THR A 993 30.32 -24.35 -49.03
CA THR A 993 29.35 -24.73 -50.06
C THR A 993 28.24 -23.69 -50.12
N ILE A 994 28.05 -23.10 -51.29
CA ILE A 994 26.85 -22.34 -51.59
C ILE A 994 25.86 -23.31 -52.24
N GLY A 995 24.77 -23.61 -51.54
CA GLY A 995 23.72 -24.49 -52.06
C GLY A 995 23.00 -23.81 -53.21
N THR A 996 22.44 -22.64 -52.93
CA THR A 996 21.70 -21.79 -53.87
C THR A 996 22.34 -20.41 -53.96
N LEU A 997 22.57 -19.91 -55.18
CA LEU A 997 22.98 -18.52 -55.42
C LEU A 997 22.19 -17.92 -56.59
N PHE A 998 21.11 -17.23 -56.28
CA PHE A 998 20.22 -16.62 -57.28
C PHE A 998 20.31 -15.09 -57.23
N ALA A 999 21.09 -14.50 -58.13
CA ALA A 999 21.35 -13.05 -58.11
C ALA A 999 21.60 -12.47 -59.50
N ASN A 1000 21.20 -11.23 -59.78
CA ASN A 1000 21.53 -10.55 -61.02
C ASN A 1000 23.04 -10.29 -61.08
N THR A 1001 23.62 -9.73 -60.02
CA THR A 1001 25.07 -9.67 -59.82
C THR A 1001 25.48 -10.35 -58.52
N SER A 1002 26.65 -11.00 -58.51
CA SER A 1002 27.23 -11.50 -57.25
C SER A 1002 28.74 -11.40 -57.18
N GLN A 1003 29.24 -11.18 -55.96
CA GLN A 1003 30.65 -11.20 -55.61
C GLN A 1003 30.86 -12.04 -54.35
N THR A 1004 31.60 -13.14 -54.47
CA THR A 1004 31.92 -14.02 -53.34
C THR A 1004 33.42 -14.09 -53.13
N THR A 1005 33.87 -13.79 -51.93
CA THR A 1005 35.20 -14.17 -51.45
C THR A 1005 35.05 -15.39 -50.55
N ALA A 1006 35.80 -16.45 -50.83
CA ALA A 1006 35.73 -17.69 -50.06
C ALA A 1006 37.15 -18.14 -49.68
N THR A 1007 37.52 -17.93 -48.41
CA THR A 1007 38.79 -18.39 -47.85
C THR A 1007 38.63 -19.82 -47.36
N THR A 1008 38.86 -20.79 -48.26
CA THR A 1008 38.68 -22.22 -47.99
C THR A 1008 39.53 -23.09 -48.91
N PRO A 1009 39.92 -24.31 -48.50
CA PRO A 1009 40.56 -25.26 -49.43
C PRO A 1009 39.57 -25.90 -50.41
N LEU A 1010 38.27 -25.94 -50.12
CA LEU A 1010 37.24 -26.47 -51.04
C LEU A 1010 36.03 -25.53 -51.09
N PHE A 1011 35.78 -24.95 -52.27
CA PHE A 1011 34.65 -24.07 -52.51
C PHE A 1011 33.70 -24.68 -53.55
N THR A 1012 32.40 -24.73 -53.26
CA THR A 1012 31.39 -25.32 -54.14
C THR A 1012 30.21 -24.37 -54.33
N VAL A 1013 29.65 -24.29 -55.54
CA VAL A 1013 28.32 -23.74 -55.84
C VAL A 1013 27.49 -24.83 -56.48
N THR A 1014 26.36 -25.19 -55.88
CA THR A 1014 25.56 -26.36 -56.30
C THR A 1014 24.45 -25.99 -57.27
N ASP A 1015 23.72 -24.90 -57.00
CA ASP A 1015 22.61 -24.40 -57.82
C ASP A 1015 22.76 -22.88 -57.99
N GLY A 1016 23.51 -22.46 -59.00
CA GLY A 1016 23.75 -21.05 -59.33
C GLY A 1016 22.84 -20.57 -60.46
N GLN A 1017 22.22 -19.41 -60.29
CA GLN A 1017 21.47 -18.70 -61.32
C GLN A 1017 21.86 -17.23 -61.31
N LEU A 1018 22.30 -16.70 -62.46
CA LEU A 1018 22.75 -15.32 -62.58
C LEU A 1018 22.11 -14.55 -63.73
N GLY A 1019 21.78 -13.28 -63.48
CA GLY A 1019 21.14 -12.37 -64.44
C GLY A 1019 22.11 -11.54 -65.29
N ASP A 1020 23.29 -11.20 -64.75
CA ASP A 1020 24.37 -10.48 -65.46
C ASP A 1020 25.73 -11.16 -65.26
N TYR A 1021 26.31 -11.13 -64.05
CA TYR A 1021 27.59 -11.81 -63.78
C TYR A 1021 27.74 -12.26 -62.32
N ALA A 1022 28.55 -13.29 -62.10
CA ALA A 1022 29.00 -13.75 -60.78
C ALA A 1022 30.53 -13.79 -60.72
N ALA A 1023 31.13 -13.22 -59.68
CA ALA A 1023 32.57 -13.20 -59.45
C ALA A 1023 32.94 -13.95 -58.17
N PHE A 1024 33.94 -14.81 -58.23
CA PHE A 1024 34.40 -15.66 -57.14
C PHE A 1024 35.90 -15.47 -56.90
N TYR A 1025 36.28 -15.25 -55.66
CA TYR A 1025 37.65 -15.07 -55.22
C TYR A 1025 37.98 -16.14 -54.17
N THR A 1026 38.83 -17.08 -54.54
CA THR A 1026 39.40 -18.07 -53.62
C THR A 1026 40.91 -17.83 -53.50
N PRO A 1027 41.61 -18.39 -52.49
CA PRO A 1027 43.06 -18.27 -52.40
C PRO A 1027 43.83 -18.73 -53.65
N ALA A 1028 43.22 -19.60 -54.47
CA ALA A 1028 43.86 -20.19 -55.64
C ALA A 1028 43.34 -19.69 -56.99
N PHE A 1029 42.13 -19.14 -57.07
CA PHE A 1029 41.49 -18.75 -58.33
C PHE A 1029 40.65 -17.47 -58.16
N ALA A 1030 40.77 -16.55 -59.12
CA ALA A 1030 39.75 -15.52 -59.39
C ALA A 1030 38.91 -15.94 -60.62
N ILE A 1031 37.62 -16.16 -60.44
CA ILE A 1031 36.71 -16.69 -61.48
C ILE A 1031 35.59 -15.68 -61.71
N ARG A 1032 35.17 -15.48 -62.95
CA ARG A 1032 33.95 -14.73 -63.27
C ARG A 1032 33.12 -15.47 -64.32
N VAL A 1033 31.84 -15.62 -64.05
CA VAL A 1033 30.84 -16.22 -64.94
C VAL A 1033 29.90 -15.11 -65.41
N ASP A 1034 29.77 -14.90 -66.71
CA ASP A 1034 28.91 -13.87 -67.30
C ASP A 1034 27.68 -14.51 -68.00
N HIS A 1035 26.55 -13.82 -68.00
CA HIS A 1035 25.34 -14.15 -68.76
C HIS A 1035 25.05 -13.12 -69.86
N GLN A 1036 25.31 -11.83 -69.60
CA GLN A 1036 25.09 -10.78 -70.61
C GLN A 1036 26.38 -10.32 -71.28
N ASN A 1037 27.41 -9.98 -70.49
CA ASN A 1037 28.63 -9.35 -71.03
C ASN A 1037 29.74 -10.35 -71.40
N ARG A 1038 29.94 -10.56 -72.70
CA ARG A 1038 31.01 -11.44 -73.23
C ARG A 1038 32.35 -10.73 -73.47
N ALA A 1039 32.42 -9.41 -73.29
CA ALA A 1039 33.63 -8.65 -73.56
C ALA A 1039 34.76 -9.05 -72.60
N PHE A 1040 36.00 -8.95 -73.09
CA PHE A 1040 37.19 -9.19 -72.29
C PHE A 1040 37.21 -8.24 -71.09
N GLN A 1041 37.35 -8.81 -69.89
CA GLN A 1041 37.58 -8.06 -68.66
C GLN A 1041 38.82 -8.63 -67.98
N PRO A 1042 39.86 -7.80 -67.75
CA PRO A 1042 41.11 -8.25 -67.14
C PRO A 1042 40.92 -8.54 -65.65
N GLY A 1043 41.83 -9.33 -65.07
CA GLY A 1043 41.90 -9.56 -63.62
C GLY A 1043 41.33 -10.89 -63.11
N PHE A 1044 40.85 -11.78 -63.99
CA PHE A 1044 40.35 -13.11 -63.62
C PHE A 1044 41.23 -14.23 -64.18
N ASP A 1045 41.49 -15.27 -63.38
CA ASP A 1045 42.13 -16.51 -63.81
C ASP A 1045 41.24 -17.32 -64.75
N VAL A 1046 39.92 -17.23 -64.56
CA VAL A 1046 38.93 -17.91 -65.42
C VAL A 1046 37.77 -16.98 -65.72
N ARG A 1047 37.43 -16.84 -67.00
CA ARG A 1047 36.17 -16.26 -67.45
C ARG A 1047 35.33 -17.34 -68.08
N ALA A 1048 34.11 -17.48 -67.61
CA ALA A 1048 33.11 -18.39 -68.13
C ALA A 1048 31.84 -17.64 -68.56
N PHE A 1049 31.00 -18.29 -69.35
CA PHE A 1049 29.77 -17.75 -69.89
C PHE A 1049 28.63 -18.76 -69.84
N THR A 1050 27.45 -18.34 -69.42
CA THR A 1050 26.23 -19.17 -69.40
C THR A 1050 25.14 -18.60 -70.30
N LEU A 1051 24.47 -19.47 -71.06
CA LEU A 1051 23.38 -19.09 -71.97
C LEU A 1051 22.02 -19.03 -71.27
N SER A 1052 21.80 -19.83 -70.22
CA SER A 1052 20.52 -19.88 -69.48
C SER A 1052 20.51 -19.07 -68.19
N GLY A 1053 21.67 -18.52 -67.80
CA GLY A 1053 21.88 -17.97 -66.46
C GLY A 1053 22.28 -19.04 -65.43
N LEU A 1054 22.11 -20.33 -65.70
CA LEU A 1054 22.43 -21.41 -64.77
C LEU A 1054 23.91 -21.80 -64.80
N TYR A 1055 24.48 -22.15 -63.65
CA TYR A 1055 25.84 -22.67 -63.50
C TYR A 1055 26.03 -23.43 -62.18
N ASP A 1056 27.01 -24.35 -62.14
CA ASP A 1056 27.54 -24.97 -60.93
C ASP A 1056 29.08 -24.88 -60.93
N MET A 1057 29.70 -25.05 -59.76
CA MET A 1057 31.14 -24.91 -59.61
C MET A 1057 31.71 -25.75 -58.48
N VAL A 1058 32.91 -26.32 -58.70
CA VAL A 1058 33.75 -26.90 -57.64
C VAL A 1058 35.18 -26.39 -57.80
N VAL A 1059 35.73 -25.73 -56.79
CA VAL A 1059 37.06 -25.14 -56.78
C VAL A 1059 37.90 -25.72 -55.65
N THR A 1060 39.09 -26.19 -56.00
CA THR A 1060 40.12 -26.71 -55.08
C THR A 1060 41.41 -25.90 -55.29
N PRO A 1061 42.47 -26.07 -54.47
CA PRO A 1061 43.71 -25.33 -54.67
C PRO A 1061 44.43 -25.71 -55.96
N GLN A 1062 44.09 -26.88 -56.54
CA GLN A 1062 44.74 -27.44 -57.71
C GLN A 1062 43.93 -27.25 -58.99
N SER A 1063 42.60 -27.21 -58.91
CA SER A 1063 41.73 -27.19 -60.09
C SER A 1063 40.38 -26.51 -59.83
N ALA A 1064 39.78 -25.97 -60.90
CA ALA A 1064 38.41 -25.48 -60.92
C ALA A 1064 37.58 -26.23 -61.97
N LEU A 1065 36.43 -26.78 -61.57
CA LEU A 1065 35.42 -27.40 -62.42
C LEU A 1065 34.23 -26.43 -62.52
N ILE A 1066 33.84 -26.03 -63.73
CA ILE A 1066 32.80 -25.02 -63.94
C ILE A 1066 31.76 -25.54 -64.94
N GLY A 1067 30.48 -25.53 -64.57
CA GLY A 1067 29.35 -25.86 -65.44
C GLY A 1067 28.94 -24.77 -66.42
N ALA A 1068 29.91 -24.04 -66.97
CA ALA A 1068 29.70 -22.95 -67.92
C ALA A 1068 30.80 -22.96 -68.99
N TYR A 1069 30.55 -22.32 -70.14
CA TYR A 1069 31.49 -22.26 -71.26
C TYR A 1069 32.69 -21.37 -70.92
N ILE A 1070 33.92 -21.83 -71.07
CA ILE A 1070 35.11 -21.02 -70.76
C ILE A 1070 35.42 -20.07 -71.93
N ILE A 1071 35.49 -18.76 -71.65
CA ILE A 1071 35.92 -17.73 -72.61
C ILE A 1071 37.45 -17.61 -72.57
N THR A 1072 38.01 -17.34 -71.39
CA THR A 1072 39.46 -17.18 -71.20
C THR A 1072 39.91 -17.87 -69.93
N LYS A 1073 41.10 -18.46 -69.94
CA LYS A 1073 41.72 -19.04 -68.74
C LYS A 1073 43.20 -18.73 -68.65
N ASN A 1074 43.70 -18.65 -67.43
CA ASN A 1074 45.13 -18.62 -67.13
C ASN A 1074 45.73 -19.99 -67.52
N PRO A 1075 46.65 -20.04 -68.50
CA PRO A 1075 47.19 -21.31 -68.99
C PRO A 1075 48.02 -22.07 -67.94
N ARG A 1076 48.38 -21.41 -66.82
CA ARG A 1076 49.11 -22.04 -65.70
C ARG A 1076 48.19 -22.74 -64.69
N LYS A 1077 46.88 -22.66 -64.86
CA LYS A 1077 45.88 -23.20 -63.93
C LYS A 1077 45.11 -24.36 -64.59
N VAL A 1078 44.74 -25.36 -63.79
CA VAL A 1078 43.91 -26.48 -64.24
C VAL A 1078 42.45 -26.08 -64.14
N VAL A 1079 41.78 -26.02 -65.29
CA VAL A 1079 40.38 -25.60 -65.40
C VAL A 1079 39.66 -26.58 -66.32
N PHE A 1080 38.59 -27.16 -65.80
CA PHE A 1080 37.68 -28.03 -66.52
C PHE A 1080 36.33 -27.34 -66.69
N SER A 1081 35.66 -27.69 -67.78
CA SER A 1081 34.37 -27.13 -68.15
C SER A 1081 33.47 -28.27 -68.59
N ASN A 1082 32.25 -28.30 -68.04
CA ASN A 1082 31.24 -29.28 -68.40
C ASN A 1082 29.87 -28.59 -68.52
N PRO A 1083 29.70 -27.68 -69.48
CA PRO A 1083 28.42 -27.00 -69.68
C PRO A 1083 27.38 -28.05 -70.10
N GLY A 1084 26.22 -28.09 -69.44
CA GLY A 1084 25.17 -29.05 -69.76
C GLY A 1084 24.78 -28.98 -71.25
N GLY A 1085 24.82 -30.13 -71.94
CA GLY A 1085 24.52 -30.28 -73.36
C GLY A 1085 25.72 -30.71 -74.22
N VAL A 1086 25.70 -31.95 -74.73
CA VAL A 1086 26.69 -32.41 -75.71
C VAL A 1086 26.33 -31.87 -77.10
N ALA A 1087 27.16 -31.02 -77.69
CA ALA A 1087 27.11 -30.76 -79.13
C ALA A 1087 28.51 -30.59 -79.74
N ASP A 1088 28.83 -31.44 -80.73
CA ASP A 1088 29.95 -31.29 -81.66
C ASP A 1088 29.73 -30.02 -82.51
N LEU A 1089 30.52 -28.98 -82.25
CA LEU A 1089 30.36 -27.64 -82.84
C LEU A 1089 30.94 -27.57 -84.24
N ARG A 1090 30.09 -27.48 -85.28
CA ARG A 1090 30.53 -27.15 -86.65
C ARG A 1090 29.75 -26.05 -87.40
N SER A 1091 28.71 -25.41 -86.85
CA SER A 1091 28.10 -24.23 -87.52
C SER A 1091 27.15 -23.37 -86.66
N ARG A 1092 26.95 -22.10 -87.08
CA ARG A 1092 26.11 -21.05 -86.45
C ARG A 1092 24.62 -21.42 -86.34
N GLY A 1093 24.12 -22.38 -87.15
CA GLY A 1093 22.74 -22.85 -87.11
C GLY A 1093 22.40 -23.79 -85.95
N GLN A 1094 23.40 -24.33 -85.25
CA GLN A 1094 23.21 -25.23 -84.10
C GLN A 1094 23.18 -24.50 -82.75
N LEU A 1095 23.60 -23.23 -82.71
CA LEU A 1095 23.58 -22.39 -81.50
C LEU A 1095 22.16 -21.97 -81.08
N ASN A 1096 21.24 -21.77 -82.03
CA ASN A 1096 19.83 -21.47 -81.73
C ASN A 1096 19.05 -22.71 -81.24
N ALA A 1097 19.60 -23.92 -81.41
CA ALA A 1097 19.00 -25.17 -80.90
C ALA A 1097 19.40 -25.48 -79.44
N LEU A 1098 20.28 -24.66 -78.84
CA LEU A 1098 20.80 -24.79 -77.47
C LEU A 1098 20.03 -23.96 -76.43
N ASP A 1099 18.94 -23.27 -76.83
CA ASP A 1099 18.04 -22.48 -75.96
C ASP A 1099 17.28 -23.33 -74.91
N HIS A 1100 17.54 -24.63 -74.86
CA HIS A 1100 17.03 -25.54 -73.84
C HIS A 1100 18.17 -26.22 -73.08
N GLN A 1101 18.87 -25.46 -72.24
CA GLN A 1101 19.46 -26.02 -71.01
C GLN A 1101 18.31 -26.45 -70.09
N SER A 1102 17.67 -27.58 -70.40
CA SER A 1102 16.57 -28.11 -69.59
C SER A 1102 17.08 -28.64 -68.25
N LYS A 1103 16.28 -28.45 -67.19
CA LYS A 1103 16.49 -28.83 -65.78
C LYS A 1103 16.92 -30.28 -65.48
N ASN A 1104 17.15 -31.15 -66.47
CA ASN A 1104 17.25 -32.60 -66.30
C ASN A 1104 18.66 -33.23 -66.31
N ASP A 1105 19.75 -32.46 -66.28
CA ASP A 1105 21.12 -33.01 -66.12
C ASP A 1105 21.72 -32.72 -64.74
N LYS A 1106 20.96 -33.01 -63.66
CA LYS A 1106 21.44 -32.92 -62.26
C LYS A 1106 22.25 -34.15 -61.82
N SER A 1107 23.36 -34.47 -62.48
CA SER A 1107 24.25 -35.54 -61.98
C SER A 1107 25.74 -35.20 -62.06
N ASN A 1108 26.22 -34.44 -61.07
CA ASN A 1108 27.58 -34.59 -60.54
C ASN A 1108 27.51 -35.45 -59.27
N ARG A 1109 27.19 -36.75 -59.39
CA ARG A 1109 27.24 -37.70 -58.28
C ARG A 1109 28.68 -38.13 -58.02
N VAL A 1110 29.25 -37.61 -56.93
CA VAL A 1110 30.22 -38.22 -55.99
C VAL A 1110 31.07 -39.37 -56.55
N ALA A 1111 32.35 -39.08 -56.82
CA ALA A 1111 33.44 -40.03 -56.59
C ALA A 1111 34.76 -39.27 -56.37
N ALA A 1112 34.95 -38.71 -55.17
CA ALA A 1112 36.27 -38.27 -54.69
C ALA A 1112 37.17 -39.47 -54.28
N GLY A 1113 36.91 -40.67 -54.82
CA GLY A 1113 37.70 -41.87 -54.56
C GLY A 1113 37.79 -42.70 -55.84
N ALA A 1114 39.00 -42.77 -56.39
CA ALA A 1114 39.40 -43.51 -57.59
C ALA A 1114 39.06 -42.86 -58.95
N ALA A 1115 39.96 -41.99 -59.42
CA ALA A 1115 40.14 -41.72 -60.86
C ALA A 1115 41.60 -41.32 -61.17
N GLU A 1116 42.56 -42.16 -60.80
CA GLU A 1116 43.66 -42.41 -61.75
C GLU A 1116 43.05 -43.19 -62.90
N ASN A 1117 43.21 -42.70 -64.13
CA ASN A 1117 42.73 -43.28 -65.39
C ASN A 1117 41.26 -43.03 -65.72
N TYR A 1118 40.94 -41.85 -66.27
CA TYR A 1118 40.18 -41.70 -67.52
C TYR A 1118 40.17 -40.23 -67.96
N ALA A 1119 41.16 -39.84 -68.76
CA ALA A 1119 41.04 -38.86 -69.85
C ALA A 1119 42.39 -38.79 -70.58
N THR A 1120 42.61 -39.73 -71.49
CA THR A 1120 43.60 -39.56 -72.55
C THR A 1120 43.24 -38.33 -73.38
N ALA A 1121 44.10 -37.32 -73.30
CA ALA A 1121 44.42 -36.21 -74.21
C ALA A 1121 43.76 -36.12 -75.62
N SER A 1122 42.46 -36.36 -75.80
CA SER A 1122 41.81 -36.26 -77.13
C SER A 1122 40.35 -35.79 -77.15
N GLY A 1123 39.74 -35.48 -76.00
CA GLY A 1123 38.50 -34.70 -75.96
C GLY A 1123 38.85 -33.21 -76.03
N GLY A 1124 38.67 -32.59 -77.19
CA GLY A 1124 38.97 -31.18 -77.41
C GLY A 1124 38.26 -30.30 -76.39
N LEU A 1125 39.03 -29.49 -75.65
CA LEU A 1125 38.50 -28.29 -75.00
C LEU A 1125 37.78 -27.48 -76.07
N VAL A 1126 36.48 -27.24 -75.88
CA VAL A 1126 35.72 -26.31 -76.70
C VAL A 1126 36.21 -24.89 -76.36
N PHE A 1127 37.27 -24.47 -77.03
CA PHE A 1127 37.60 -23.06 -77.15
C PHE A 1127 36.69 -22.51 -78.24
N VAL A 1128 35.72 -21.70 -77.85
CA VAL A 1128 35.00 -20.90 -78.84
C VAL A 1128 35.82 -19.64 -79.07
N ASP A 1129 36.15 -19.36 -80.34
CA ASP A 1129 36.82 -18.12 -80.71
C ASP A 1129 35.93 -16.94 -80.27
N PRO A 1130 36.42 -16.01 -79.43
CA PRO A 1130 35.62 -14.87 -78.97
C PRO A 1130 35.03 -14.04 -80.12
N GLY A 1131 35.68 -14.03 -81.29
CA GLY A 1131 35.18 -13.35 -82.50
C GLY A 1131 33.89 -13.94 -83.10
N VAL A 1132 33.47 -15.14 -82.68
CA VAL A 1132 32.20 -15.77 -83.12
C VAL A 1132 30.98 -15.12 -82.43
N PHE A 1133 31.20 -14.33 -81.37
CA PHE A 1133 30.13 -13.75 -80.55
C PHE A 1133 30.20 -12.23 -80.37
N GLU A 1134 31.16 -11.53 -80.98
CA GLU A 1134 31.20 -10.06 -80.98
C GLU A 1134 30.22 -9.50 -82.04
N CYS A 1135 29.27 -8.67 -81.62
CA CYS A 1135 28.38 -7.95 -82.53
C CYS A 1135 29.19 -6.94 -83.36
N GLY A 1136 29.19 -7.11 -84.68
CA GLY A 1136 29.71 -6.12 -85.63
C GLY A 1136 28.83 -4.87 -85.69
N LYS A 1137 29.37 -3.76 -86.19
CA LYS A 1137 28.58 -2.54 -86.41
C LYS A 1137 27.46 -2.81 -87.43
N PRO A 1138 26.33 -2.06 -87.39
CA PRO A 1138 25.26 -2.20 -88.38
C PRO A 1138 25.82 -2.19 -89.81
N GLY A 1139 25.63 -3.28 -90.55
CA GLY A 1139 26.18 -3.48 -91.90
C GLY A 1139 27.42 -4.39 -92.02
N GLU A 1140 27.98 -4.90 -90.93
CA GLU A 1140 28.99 -5.97 -90.95
C GLU A 1140 28.36 -7.37 -90.90
N PRO A 1141 29.04 -8.45 -91.35
CA PRO A 1141 28.51 -9.82 -91.37
C PRO A 1141 28.04 -10.38 -90.00
N ASN A 1142 28.37 -9.68 -88.92
CA ASN A 1142 28.06 -10.01 -87.52
C ASN A 1142 27.17 -8.93 -86.83
N ALA A 1143 26.46 -8.07 -87.55
CA ALA A 1143 25.56 -7.08 -86.93
C ALA A 1143 24.37 -7.72 -86.21
N CYS A 1144 24.15 -7.33 -84.95
CA CYS A 1144 23.03 -7.75 -84.12
C CYS A 1144 21.86 -6.77 -84.32
N GLU A 1145 21.02 -7.00 -85.33
CA GLU A 1145 19.76 -6.25 -85.50
C GLU A 1145 18.62 -6.99 -84.77
N ASP A 1146 18.04 -6.27 -83.80
CA ASP A 1146 16.81 -6.48 -83.02
C ASP A 1146 16.56 -7.86 -82.35
N LEU A 1147 16.78 -7.87 -81.01
CA LEU A 1147 16.02 -8.66 -80.03
C LEU A 1147 15.37 -7.70 -79.03
#